data_AF-A0AAP6RJQ9-F1
#
_entry.id   AF-A0AAP6RJQ9-F1
#
_cell.length_a   1.000
_cell.length_b   1.000
_cell.length_c   1.000
_cell.angle_alpha   90.00
_cell.angle_beta   90.00
_cell.angle_gamma   90.00
#
_symmetry.space_group_name_H-M   'P 1'
#
loop_
_entity.id
_entity.type
_entity.pdbx_description
1 polymer ?
#
loop_
_entity_poly.entity_id
_entity_poly.type
_entity_poly.pdbx_seq_one_letter_code
_entity_poly.pdbx_strand_id
1 'polypeptide(L)'
;GLTIKFDWQSIVTKVLPFAELQSGADGTSQRIYGNAVKSEYISKYPDVYAQYIQFTEDQGVKDIASLNKVASKYFTTLYPGSDKPKVSIELEIEKLTDSEEAKEFAKMRNYNLFDTFTVYHKLYDIDIQTKVTGIVYDALAEKTIKITAGDIQVAFYKQQSQDFQEAIKTLTKKEYMSDFVDYITNLINGVEGGSILQYPKNRPNTHYYLDTESTDTAKDVIAINNKGIGFSRTGWKGPFKNAWGINGVLNADFIGAGKIKSNIFETSFNSCGDILRMVNGTLQAWNNKKKIMELTKKGMEFWNGNSHVGTMGTKGNPFPGLADKNGNPVVSDGNSLLLVADNPQKIIGLSNQSGTGHLITGPTQFFVGNNFNFFGPNGSKAILTVDRLIVGGKEVIPGQNGGGGSGAGTGGYPSEVTSDADKFAWDLWSYLLANGYSKAAAAGILGNVQGEVGPSMNPDTEQIGGPAYGWVQWDGSAYPLVGAPTWNGREYVQRLIAAAGIKQDYRTSLAQAQLINWCMFNGQWLGQVSPLTVDEFKVVSSPKTAAYAFELNFERPAAAHPERQTYAQVWYDKFKDLKASTATGKAGIEHLETLMGKWLGNGQCYAVPAEYSGFMGGCGLGAGTIYGFSHVIGDTSSAADIGEAYDWNAVGWRVIQNPTYQDLVVGAIVNIRRGGQWGTGWTVDPTYGHTGVIYGLNNGRIQTIEQNAEQGQIVAKYDRLYFANSIQSIVIPPK
;
A
#
# COMPACT_ATOMS: atom_id res chain seq x y z
N GLY A 1 9.17 42.12 -3.45
CA GLY A 1 8.00 42.99 -3.40
C GLY A 1 6.88 42.28 -2.69
N LEU A 2 5.98 43.05 -2.07
CA LEU A 2 4.81 42.55 -1.36
C LEU A 2 3.57 42.89 -2.19
N THR A 3 2.75 41.89 -2.51
CA THR A 3 1.44 42.06 -3.12
C THR A 3 0.39 41.49 -2.18
N ILE A 4 -0.61 42.31 -1.83
CA ILE A 4 -1.76 41.88 -1.03
C ILE A 4 -3.02 42.20 -1.82
N LYS A 5 -3.92 41.22 -1.94
CA LYS A 5 -5.24 41.36 -2.55
C LYS A 5 -6.31 41.00 -1.54
N PHE A 6 -7.35 41.83 -1.44
CA PHE A 6 -8.52 41.57 -0.61
C PHE A 6 -9.74 41.30 -1.50
N ASP A 7 -10.46 40.21 -1.25
CA ASP A 7 -11.77 39.93 -1.84
C ASP A 7 -12.87 40.26 -0.83
N TRP A 8 -13.59 41.33 -1.12
CA TRP A 8 -14.68 41.88 -0.32
C TRP A 8 -16.06 41.32 -0.72
N GLN A 9 -16.15 40.60 -1.83
CA GLN A 9 -17.44 40.17 -2.40
C GLN A 9 -18.12 39.07 -1.60
N SER A 10 -17.35 38.31 -0.81
CA SER A 10 -17.87 37.18 -0.02
C SER A 10 -18.12 37.51 1.45
N ILE A 11 -18.02 38.77 1.85
CA ILE A 11 -18.23 39.17 3.24
C ILE A 11 -19.72 39.09 3.57
N VAL A 12 -20.03 38.51 4.72
CA VAL A 12 -21.38 38.51 5.31
C VAL A 12 -21.26 39.09 6.71
N THR A 13 -21.97 40.18 7.00
CA THR A 13 -21.99 40.78 8.34
C THR A 13 -23.35 40.66 9.01
N LYS A 14 -24.37 40.23 8.26
CA LYS A 14 -25.72 39.96 8.76
C LYS A 14 -26.34 38.76 8.06
N VAL A 15 -26.70 37.73 8.82
CA VAL A 15 -27.44 36.57 8.31
C VAL A 15 -28.94 36.73 8.57
N LEU A 16 -29.73 36.46 7.55
CA LEU A 16 -31.18 36.34 7.60
C LEU A 16 -31.54 34.84 7.45
N PRO A 17 -31.62 34.10 8.57
CA PRO A 17 -31.77 32.65 8.51
C PRO A 17 -33.18 32.25 8.07
N PHE A 18 -33.29 31.23 7.22
CA PHE A 18 -34.56 30.58 6.91
C PHE A 18 -34.37 29.06 6.83
N ALA A 19 -35.45 28.30 6.96
CA ALA A 19 -35.44 26.86 6.74
C ALA A 19 -36.69 26.44 5.98
N GLU A 20 -36.60 25.35 5.22
CA GLU A 20 -37.72 24.71 4.56
C GLU A 20 -37.94 23.36 5.23
N LEU A 21 -38.97 23.27 6.07
CA LEU A 21 -39.30 22.07 6.82
C LEU A 21 -40.35 21.27 6.05
N GLN A 22 -40.16 19.95 5.94
CA GLN A 22 -41.18 19.10 5.32
C GLN A 22 -42.37 18.94 6.27
N SER A 23 -43.55 19.34 5.81
CA SER A 23 -44.81 19.10 6.51
C SER A 23 -45.54 17.93 5.86
N GLY A 24 -45.63 16.80 6.56
CA GLY A 24 -46.53 15.69 6.20
C GLY A 24 -46.09 14.80 5.03
N ALA A 25 -46.84 13.70 4.85
CA ALA A 25 -46.56 12.63 3.88
C ALA A 25 -46.81 13.01 2.40
N ASP A 26 -47.22 14.26 2.13
CA ASP A 26 -47.51 14.79 0.80
C ASP A 26 -46.35 15.59 0.19
N GLY A 27 -45.24 15.75 0.94
CA GLY A 27 -44.02 16.40 0.43
C GLY A 27 -44.12 17.92 0.30
N THR A 28 -45.09 18.55 0.96
CA THR A 28 -45.18 20.02 1.01
C THR A 28 -44.14 20.61 1.97
N SER A 29 -43.46 21.67 1.55
CA SER A 29 -42.43 22.35 2.37
C SER A 29 -42.96 23.67 2.93
N GLN A 30 -42.85 23.88 4.24
CA GLN A 30 -43.14 25.16 4.88
C GLN A 30 -41.83 25.92 5.13
N ARG A 31 -41.75 27.15 4.61
CA ARG A 31 -40.62 28.05 4.86
C ARG A 31 -40.82 28.84 6.15
N ILE A 32 -39.86 28.76 7.07
CA ILE A 32 -39.80 29.55 8.30
C ILE A 32 -38.61 30.52 8.26
N TYR A 33 -38.75 31.68 8.90
CA TYR A 33 -37.69 32.69 9.01
C TYR A 33 -37.30 32.87 10.48
N GLY A 34 -35.99 32.92 10.75
CA GLY A 34 -35.45 33.15 12.07
C GLY A 34 -35.01 34.60 12.31
N ASN A 35 -34.48 34.84 13.50
CA ASN A 35 -33.94 36.13 13.92
C ASN A 35 -32.63 36.43 13.18
N ALA A 36 -32.45 37.69 12.77
CA ALA A 36 -31.22 38.11 12.12
C ALA A 36 -30.02 37.96 13.08
N VAL A 37 -28.95 37.35 12.58
CA VAL A 37 -27.69 37.18 13.31
C VAL A 37 -26.71 38.21 12.79
N LYS A 38 -26.13 39.02 13.68
CA LYS A 38 -25.21 40.09 13.33
C LYS A 38 -23.80 39.73 13.76
N SER A 39 -22.82 39.98 12.90
CA SER A 39 -21.41 39.86 13.24
C SER A 39 -21.00 40.96 14.23
N GLU A 40 -19.97 40.69 15.04
CA GLU A 40 -19.30 41.71 15.86
C GLU A 40 -18.62 42.80 15.01
N TYR A 41 -18.21 42.47 13.78
CA TYR A 41 -17.56 43.39 12.84
C TYR A 41 -18.57 44.19 12.00
N ILE A 42 -19.88 44.03 12.21
CA ILE A 42 -20.91 44.71 11.40
C ILE A 42 -20.76 46.24 11.39
N SER A 43 -20.25 46.83 12.48
CA SER A 43 -20.02 48.27 12.62
C SER A 43 -18.66 48.73 12.09
N LYS A 44 -17.77 47.80 11.73
CA LYS A 44 -16.43 48.09 11.21
C LYS A 44 -16.42 48.38 9.71
N TYR A 45 -17.50 48.06 9.00
CA TYR A 45 -17.65 48.28 7.56
C TYR A 45 -18.63 49.41 7.26
N PRO A 46 -18.48 50.12 6.13
CA PRO A 46 -19.41 51.18 5.72
C PRO A 46 -20.81 50.63 5.38
N ASP A 47 -20.87 49.41 4.85
CA ASP A 47 -22.09 48.75 4.42
C ASP A 47 -22.40 47.49 5.24
N VAL A 48 -23.68 47.19 5.39
CA VAL A 48 -24.15 45.94 5.99
C VAL A 48 -24.33 44.89 4.91
N TYR A 49 -23.46 43.89 4.89
CA TYR A 49 -23.52 42.76 3.96
C TYR A 49 -24.51 41.70 4.47
N ALA A 50 -25.77 41.86 4.10
CA ALA A 50 -26.87 40.99 4.53
C ALA A 50 -27.16 39.86 3.54
N GLN A 51 -27.26 38.61 4.02
CA GLN A 51 -27.56 37.46 3.16
C GLN A 51 -28.63 36.55 3.77
N TYR A 52 -29.55 36.06 2.93
CA TYR A 52 -30.47 34.98 3.29
C TYR A 52 -29.72 33.64 3.25
N ILE A 53 -29.70 32.94 4.39
CA ILE A 53 -29.02 31.66 4.52
C ILE A 53 -30.05 30.58 4.90
N GLN A 54 -30.10 29.53 4.09
CA GLN A 54 -30.92 28.37 4.40
C GLN A 54 -30.22 27.47 5.42
N PHE A 55 -30.97 27.04 6.41
CA PHE A 55 -30.58 25.98 7.33
C PHE A 55 -31.50 24.78 7.13
N THR A 56 -30.96 23.58 7.34
CA THR A 56 -31.66 22.32 7.03
C THR A 56 -31.96 21.51 8.28
N GLU A 57 -32.85 20.53 8.13
CA GLU A 57 -33.19 19.59 9.20
C GLU A 57 -31.97 18.78 9.68
N ASP A 58 -31.02 18.48 8.78
CA ASP A 58 -29.75 17.82 9.10
C ASP A 58 -28.85 18.66 10.04
N GLN A 59 -29.00 19.98 10.03
CA GLN A 59 -28.31 20.87 10.97
C GLN A 59 -29.02 20.96 12.32
N GLY A 60 -30.05 20.13 12.53
CA GLY A 60 -30.85 20.08 13.76
C GLY A 60 -31.99 21.09 13.80
N VAL A 61 -32.34 21.70 12.67
CA VAL A 61 -33.46 22.65 12.58
C VAL A 61 -34.78 21.90 12.43
N LYS A 62 -35.63 21.99 13.44
CA LYS A 62 -36.96 21.35 13.47
C LYS A 62 -38.10 22.36 13.59
N ASP A 63 -37.76 23.58 13.99
CA ASP A 63 -38.69 24.68 14.29
C ASP A 63 -37.92 26.01 14.33
N ILE A 64 -38.63 27.12 14.58
CA ILE A 64 -38.03 28.46 14.69
C ILE A 64 -37.00 28.54 15.83
N ALA A 65 -37.22 27.83 16.95
CA ALA A 65 -36.33 27.90 18.12
C ALA A 65 -34.97 27.25 17.82
N SER A 66 -34.98 26.07 17.22
CA SER A 66 -33.79 25.37 16.74
C SER A 66 -33.11 26.09 15.57
N LEU A 67 -33.86 26.71 14.65
CA LEU A 67 -33.32 27.59 13.61
C LEU A 67 -32.51 28.73 14.23
N ASN A 68 -33.08 29.46 15.19
CA ASN A 68 -32.41 30.57 15.86
C ASN A 68 -31.17 30.12 16.65
N LYS A 69 -31.25 28.95 17.30
CA LYS A 69 -30.13 28.38 18.06
C LYS A 69 -28.96 27.95 17.19
N VAL A 70 -29.23 27.38 16.01
CA VAL A 70 -28.19 26.97 15.06
C VAL A 70 -27.62 28.20 14.36
N ALA A 71 -28.49 29.10 13.89
CA ALA A 71 -28.08 30.32 13.19
C ALA A 71 -27.23 31.25 14.07
N SER A 72 -27.47 31.35 15.38
CA SER A 72 -26.68 32.21 16.27
C SER A 72 -25.20 31.85 16.32
N LYS A 73 -24.83 30.64 15.89
CA LYS A 73 -23.45 30.15 15.80
C LYS A 73 -22.79 30.41 14.44
N TYR A 74 -23.45 31.15 13.54
CA TYR A 74 -23.00 31.31 12.16
C TYR A 74 -21.58 31.89 12.06
N PHE A 75 -21.34 33.07 12.65
CA PHE A 75 -20.03 33.74 12.57
C PHE A 75 -18.96 33.17 13.50
N THR A 76 -19.35 32.33 14.46
CA THR A 76 -18.43 31.83 15.49
C THR A 76 -17.97 30.41 15.23
N THR A 77 -18.91 29.49 14.94
CA THR A 77 -18.60 28.05 14.83
C THR A 77 -18.84 27.51 13.44
N LEU A 78 -19.91 27.94 12.76
CA LEU A 78 -20.29 27.36 11.47
C LEU A 78 -19.42 27.89 10.32
N TYR A 79 -19.19 29.20 10.29
CA TYR A 79 -18.43 29.89 9.25
C TYR A 79 -17.56 31.00 9.86
N PRO A 80 -16.59 30.64 10.73
CA PRO A 80 -15.68 31.61 11.32
C PRO A 80 -14.94 32.40 10.25
N GLY A 81 -14.88 33.72 10.38
CA GLY A 81 -14.21 34.62 9.46
C GLY A 81 -14.98 34.96 8.18
N SER A 82 -16.22 34.47 8.00
CA SER A 82 -17.10 34.88 6.88
C SER A 82 -17.48 36.37 6.91
N ASP A 83 -17.26 37.02 8.04
CA ASP A 83 -17.44 38.43 8.31
C ASP A 83 -16.15 39.25 8.12
N LYS A 84 -15.11 38.65 7.53
CA LYS A 84 -13.83 39.30 7.17
C LYS A 84 -13.54 39.13 5.67
N PRO A 85 -12.86 40.08 5.02
CA PRO A 85 -12.43 39.93 3.63
C PRO A 85 -11.48 38.73 3.50
N LYS A 86 -11.58 38.03 2.38
CA LYS A 86 -10.56 37.04 2.02
C LYS A 86 -9.29 37.75 1.61
N VAL A 87 -8.13 37.22 2.00
CA VAL A 87 -6.83 37.86 1.74
C VAL A 87 -5.93 36.92 0.97
N SER A 88 -5.26 37.43 -0.07
CA SER A 88 -4.23 36.70 -0.82
C SER A 88 -2.94 37.51 -0.82
N ILE A 89 -1.87 36.89 -0.35
CA ILE A 89 -0.57 37.52 -0.13
C ILE A 89 0.47 36.80 -0.97
N GLU A 90 1.25 37.58 -1.70
CA GLU A 90 2.48 37.15 -2.34
C GLU A 90 3.64 38.03 -1.88
N LEU A 91 4.60 37.42 -1.20
CA LEU A 91 5.78 38.08 -0.64
C LEU A 91 7.03 37.54 -1.33
N GLU A 92 7.67 38.36 -2.16
CA GLU A 92 8.98 38.06 -2.76
C GLU A 92 10.07 38.78 -1.96
N ILE A 93 10.76 38.01 -1.11
CA ILE A 93 11.65 38.53 -0.07
C ILE A 93 12.93 39.12 -0.67
N GLU A 94 13.48 38.52 -1.72
CA GLU A 94 14.68 39.04 -2.40
C GLU A 94 14.45 40.41 -3.03
N LYS A 95 13.26 40.66 -3.58
CA LYS A 95 12.90 41.96 -4.16
C LYS A 95 12.56 43.02 -3.10
N LEU A 96 12.84 42.78 -1.81
CA LEU A 96 12.62 43.74 -0.73
C LEU A 96 13.93 44.13 -0.02
N THR A 97 15.06 43.45 -0.27
CA THR A 97 16.29 43.54 0.56
C THR A 97 16.89 44.94 0.70
N ASP A 98 16.49 45.91 -0.13
CA ASP A 98 17.07 47.25 -0.20
C ASP A 98 16.26 48.31 0.59
N SER A 99 15.20 47.93 1.32
CA SER A 99 14.36 48.86 2.11
C SER A 99 14.43 48.59 3.63
N GLU A 100 14.24 49.64 4.44
CA GLU A 100 14.30 49.53 5.91
C GLU A 100 13.12 48.70 6.47
N GLU A 101 11.98 48.74 5.78
CA GLU A 101 10.78 47.95 6.02
C GLU A 101 11.00 46.45 5.79
N ALA A 102 11.99 46.08 4.97
CA ALA A 102 12.32 44.69 4.69
C ALA A 102 12.90 43.93 5.89
N LYS A 103 13.41 44.64 6.90
CA LYS A 103 13.91 44.04 8.16
C LYS A 103 12.80 43.30 8.90
N GLU A 104 11.54 43.76 8.80
CA GLU A 104 10.39 43.07 9.42
C GLU A 104 10.00 41.81 8.65
N PHE A 105 10.03 41.86 7.31
CA PHE A 105 9.74 40.71 6.45
C PHE A 105 10.87 39.68 6.38
N ALA A 106 12.11 40.04 6.75
CA ALA A 106 13.23 39.11 6.84
C ALA A 106 12.96 37.97 7.82
N LYS A 107 12.22 38.23 8.92
CA LYS A 107 11.80 37.21 9.88
C LYS A 107 10.86 36.16 9.27
N MET A 108 10.10 36.53 8.23
CA MET A 108 9.22 35.61 7.52
C MET A 108 9.99 34.57 6.69
N ARG A 109 11.30 34.72 6.45
CA ARG A 109 12.12 33.67 5.82
C ARG A 109 12.09 32.35 6.58
N ASN A 110 11.83 32.40 7.89
CA ASN A 110 11.78 31.24 8.78
C ASN A 110 10.38 30.59 8.83
N TYR A 111 9.40 31.11 8.10
CA TYR A 111 8.05 30.54 8.09
C TYR A 111 8.01 29.31 7.19
N ASN A 112 7.37 28.27 7.68
CA ASN A 112 7.15 27.01 6.99
C ASN A 112 5.75 26.93 6.40
N LEU A 113 5.55 25.94 5.53
CA LEU A 113 4.24 25.65 4.97
C LEU A 113 3.26 25.38 6.11
N PHE A 114 2.07 25.95 6.03
CA PHE A 114 1.01 25.90 7.05
C PHE A 114 1.22 26.74 8.33
N ASP A 115 2.33 27.47 8.47
CA ASP A 115 2.44 28.47 9.53
C ASP A 115 1.35 29.54 9.38
N THR A 116 0.92 30.10 10.50
CA THR A 116 -0.15 31.12 10.54
C THR A 116 0.37 32.44 11.08
N PHE A 117 -0.18 33.53 10.56
CA PHE A 117 0.11 34.88 11.01
C PHE A 117 -1.10 35.78 10.81
N THR A 118 -1.14 36.90 11.53
CA THR A 118 -2.25 37.84 11.48
C THR A 118 -1.90 39.02 10.58
N VAL A 119 -2.84 39.40 9.71
CA VAL A 119 -2.80 40.60 8.89
C VAL A 119 -3.74 41.62 9.51
N TYR A 120 -3.19 42.73 10.01
CA TYR A 120 -3.97 43.82 10.56
C TYR A 120 -4.37 44.81 9.46
N HIS A 121 -5.68 44.96 9.21
CA HIS A 121 -6.20 45.89 8.22
C HIS A 121 -6.59 47.23 8.88
N LYS A 122 -5.66 48.20 8.86
CA LYS A 122 -5.77 49.48 9.57
C LYS A 122 -7.07 50.27 9.33
N LEU A 123 -7.59 50.34 8.09
CA LEU A 123 -8.77 51.17 7.78
C LEU A 123 -10.06 50.66 8.46
N TYR A 124 -10.22 49.34 8.54
CA TYR A 124 -11.43 48.71 9.09
C TYR A 124 -11.20 48.17 10.49
N ASP A 125 -9.98 48.30 11.02
CA ASP A 125 -9.60 47.87 12.36
C ASP A 125 -10.00 46.41 12.64
N ILE A 126 -9.53 45.53 11.75
CA ILE A 126 -9.78 44.08 11.79
C ILE A 126 -8.48 43.27 11.65
N ASP A 127 -8.44 42.16 12.37
CA ASP A 127 -7.38 41.15 12.30
C ASP A 127 -7.82 39.96 11.45
N ILE A 128 -7.02 39.63 10.43
CA ILE A 128 -7.29 38.53 9.50
C ILE A 128 -6.22 37.47 9.69
N GLN A 129 -6.60 36.33 10.29
CA GLN A 129 -5.70 35.20 10.43
C GLN A 129 -5.46 34.56 9.06
N THR A 130 -4.20 34.45 8.70
CA THR A 130 -3.72 34.02 7.40
C THR A 130 -2.82 32.80 7.58
N LYS A 131 -2.79 31.91 6.59
CA LYS A 131 -1.97 30.70 6.59
C LYS A 131 -1.05 30.66 5.38
N VAL A 132 0.20 30.25 5.54
CA VAL A 132 1.14 30.01 4.44
C VAL A 132 0.67 28.82 3.62
N THR A 133 0.47 29.04 2.32
CA THR A 133 -0.02 28.05 1.35
C THR A 133 1.02 27.65 0.30
N GLY A 134 2.15 28.36 0.23
CA GLY A 134 3.26 28.00 -0.67
C GLY A 134 4.55 28.72 -0.32
N ILE A 135 5.67 28.05 -0.62
CA ILE A 135 7.04 28.52 -0.36
C ILE A 135 7.89 28.19 -1.59
N VAL A 136 8.71 29.15 -2.04
CA VAL A 136 9.80 28.91 -2.98
C VAL A 136 11.11 29.06 -2.24
N TYR A 137 11.90 27.99 -2.25
CA TYR A 137 13.16 27.86 -1.53
C TYR A 137 14.33 27.78 -2.52
N ASP A 138 15.36 28.60 -2.29
CA ASP A 138 16.62 28.53 -3.02
C ASP A 138 17.56 27.57 -2.28
N ALA A 139 17.82 26.41 -2.89
CA ALA A 139 18.65 25.37 -2.30
C ALA A 139 20.15 25.70 -2.29
N LEU A 140 20.62 26.59 -3.17
CA LEU A 140 22.03 26.98 -3.24
C LEU A 140 22.37 28.04 -2.19
N ALA A 141 21.44 28.97 -1.98
CA ALA A 141 21.59 30.03 -0.97
C ALA A 141 20.97 29.66 0.39
N GLU A 142 20.46 28.44 0.53
CA GLU A 142 19.79 27.89 1.71
C GLU A 142 18.77 28.86 2.35
N LYS A 143 17.93 29.49 1.53
CA LYS A 143 16.99 30.52 1.99
C LYS A 143 15.65 30.51 1.26
N THR A 144 14.59 30.82 1.99
CA THR A 144 13.28 31.12 1.41
C THR A 144 13.33 32.44 0.65
N ILE A 145 12.90 32.43 -0.61
CA ILE A 145 12.91 33.62 -1.49
C ILE A 145 11.50 34.15 -1.80
N LYS A 146 10.46 33.31 -1.72
CA LYS A 146 9.06 33.71 -1.94
C LYS A 146 8.10 32.94 -1.05
N ILE A 147 7.09 33.63 -0.53
CA ILE A 147 6.01 33.07 0.29
C ILE A 147 4.66 33.48 -0.31
N THR A 148 3.75 32.51 -0.43
CA THR A 148 2.33 32.75 -0.74
C THR A 148 1.48 32.36 0.45
N ALA A 149 0.53 33.22 0.84
CA ALA A 149 -0.30 33.01 2.01
C ALA A 149 -1.72 33.56 1.83
N GLY A 150 -2.66 32.98 2.59
CA GLY A 150 -4.07 33.39 2.60
C GLY A 150 -4.97 32.52 1.73
N ASP A 151 -6.14 33.05 1.42
CA ASP A 151 -7.16 32.40 0.62
C ASP A 151 -6.65 32.20 -0.81
N ILE A 152 -6.68 30.95 -1.27
CA ILE A 152 -6.40 30.63 -2.67
C ILE A 152 -7.48 31.34 -3.50
N GLN A 153 -7.09 32.18 -4.46
CA GLN A 153 -8.02 32.69 -5.47
C GLN A 153 -8.48 31.53 -6.33
N VAL A 154 -9.55 30.85 -5.90
CA VAL A 154 -10.16 29.79 -6.69
C VAL A 154 -11.17 30.39 -7.66
N ALA A 155 -10.67 31.12 -8.65
CA ALA A 155 -11.49 31.64 -9.75
C ALA A 155 -12.18 30.50 -10.53
N PHE A 156 -11.59 29.30 -10.53
CA PHE A 156 -12.05 28.15 -11.31
C PHE A 156 -13.38 27.52 -10.80
N TYR A 157 -13.60 27.44 -9.48
CA TYR A 157 -14.83 26.81 -8.94
C TYR A 157 -16.05 27.75 -8.91
N LYS A 158 -15.84 29.07 -8.78
CA LYS A 158 -16.95 30.05 -8.82
C LYS A 158 -17.57 30.14 -10.21
N GLN A 159 -16.76 30.12 -11.28
CA GLN A 159 -17.24 30.14 -12.66
C GLN A 159 -18.09 28.89 -12.97
N GLN A 160 -17.58 27.69 -12.63
CA GLN A 160 -18.32 26.46 -12.87
C GLN A 160 -19.66 26.40 -12.12
N SER A 161 -19.75 26.92 -10.89
CA SER A 161 -21.00 26.95 -10.12
C SER A 161 -22.01 27.97 -10.67
N GLN A 162 -21.55 29.12 -11.16
CA GLN A 162 -22.39 30.12 -11.82
C GLN A 162 -22.89 29.61 -13.18
N ASP A 163 -22.01 29.02 -14.00
CA ASP A 163 -22.37 28.42 -15.29
C ASP A 163 -23.41 27.29 -15.11
N PHE A 164 -23.27 26.48 -14.06
CA PHE A 164 -24.27 25.45 -13.72
C PHE A 164 -25.62 26.04 -13.31
N GLN A 165 -25.64 27.14 -12.53
CA GLN A 165 -26.91 27.79 -12.15
C GLN A 165 -27.57 28.53 -13.30
N GLU A 166 -26.80 29.11 -14.22
CA GLU A 166 -27.32 29.73 -15.45
C GLU A 166 -27.90 28.67 -16.39
N ALA A 167 -27.20 27.55 -16.60
CA ALA A 167 -27.68 26.42 -17.41
C ALA A 167 -29.01 25.85 -16.88
N ILE A 168 -29.19 25.76 -15.57
CA ILE A 168 -30.44 25.30 -14.92
C ILE A 168 -31.57 26.33 -15.08
N LYS A 169 -31.27 27.63 -15.04
CA LYS A 169 -32.26 28.71 -15.29
C LYS A 169 -32.71 28.77 -16.76
N THR A 170 -31.84 28.44 -17.71
CA THR A 170 -32.21 28.35 -19.14
C THR A 170 -33.06 27.10 -19.43
N LEU A 171 -32.81 25.96 -18.78
CA LEU A 171 -33.63 24.74 -18.95
C LEU A 171 -35.07 24.88 -18.41
N THR A 172 -35.32 25.86 -17.53
CA THR A 172 -36.64 26.11 -16.94
C THR A 172 -37.46 27.19 -17.66
N LYS A 173 -36.88 27.92 -18.62
CA LYS A 173 -37.59 28.91 -19.44
C LYS A 173 -38.00 28.34 -20.80
N LYS A 174 -39.31 28.43 -21.04
CA LYS A 174 -40.08 28.07 -22.24
C LYS A 174 -39.54 28.70 -23.55
N GLU A 175 -38.78 27.96 -24.35
CA GLU A 175 -38.62 28.27 -25.79
C GLU A 175 -38.95 27.07 -26.68
N TYR A 176 -38.50 25.85 -26.34
CA TYR A 176 -38.73 24.66 -27.17
C TYR A 176 -40.21 24.26 -27.42
N MET A 177 -41.18 24.73 -26.64
CA MET A 177 -42.61 24.41 -26.84
C MET A 177 -43.40 25.54 -27.50
N SER A 178 -43.00 26.81 -27.35
CA SER A 178 -43.78 27.92 -27.94
C SER A 178 -43.68 27.89 -29.46
N ASP A 179 -42.47 27.72 -29.98
CA ASP A 179 -42.23 27.75 -31.43
C ASP A 179 -42.92 26.58 -32.15
N PHE A 180 -42.96 25.40 -31.52
CA PHE A 180 -43.70 24.26 -32.05
C PHE A 180 -45.22 24.48 -32.00
N VAL A 181 -45.74 25.05 -30.91
CA VAL A 181 -47.17 25.37 -30.79
C VAL A 181 -47.56 26.41 -31.83
N ASP A 182 -46.77 27.47 -31.99
CA ASP A 182 -47.00 28.53 -32.98
C ASP A 182 -46.92 27.99 -34.42
N TYR A 183 -45.95 27.11 -34.70
CA TYR A 183 -45.86 26.42 -36.00
C TYR A 183 -47.11 25.59 -36.31
N ILE A 184 -47.58 24.76 -35.37
CA ILE A 184 -48.79 23.93 -35.56
C ILE A 184 -50.04 24.82 -35.69
N THR A 185 -50.16 25.88 -34.88
CA THR A 185 -51.26 26.84 -34.97
C THR A 185 -51.31 27.51 -36.34
N ASN A 186 -50.16 27.97 -36.86
CA ASN A 186 -50.09 28.57 -38.19
C ASN A 186 -50.38 27.54 -39.31
N LEU A 187 -49.89 26.31 -39.18
CA LEU A 187 -50.16 25.24 -40.14
C LEU A 187 -51.66 24.93 -40.24
N ILE A 188 -52.36 24.88 -39.11
CA ILE A 188 -53.80 24.58 -39.06
C ILE A 188 -54.63 25.78 -39.53
N ASN A 189 -54.30 27.00 -39.11
CA ASN A 189 -55.07 28.20 -39.44
C ASN A 189 -54.75 28.77 -40.83
N GLY A 190 -53.62 28.40 -41.44
CA GLY A 190 -53.16 28.90 -42.74
C GLY A 190 -53.62 28.10 -43.95
N VAL A 191 -54.61 27.22 -43.81
CA VAL A 191 -55.12 26.38 -44.92
C VAL A 191 -56.15 27.16 -45.74
N GLU A 192 -55.93 27.28 -47.05
CA GLU A 192 -56.89 27.84 -48.01
C GLU A 192 -57.54 26.72 -48.85
N GLY A 193 -58.87 26.60 -48.80
CA GLY A 193 -59.64 25.60 -49.55
C GLY A 193 -59.95 24.30 -48.79
N GLY A 194 -60.43 23.28 -49.52
CA GLY A 194 -60.78 21.95 -49.00
C GLY A 194 -62.26 21.58 -49.07
N SER A 195 -62.62 20.35 -48.70
CA SER A 195 -64.02 19.89 -48.64
C SER A 195 -64.25 18.79 -47.60
N ILE A 196 -65.52 18.59 -47.23
CA ILE A 196 -65.95 17.51 -46.33
C ILE A 196 -66.81 16.53 -47.13
N LEU A 197 -66.41 15.26 -47.16
CA LEU A 197 -67.15 14.17 -47.78
C LEU A 197 -67.72 13.22 -46.72
N GLN A 198 -69.03 12.99 -46.77
CA GLN A 198 -69.70 11.92 -46.05
C GLN A 198 -69.82 10.70 -46.98
N TYR A 199 -69.23 9.57 -46.57
CA TYR A 199 -69.21 8.38 -47.41
C TYR A 199 -69.62 7.10 -46.64
N PRO A 200 -70.38 6.20 -47.28
CA PRO A 200 -71.14 6.40 -48.52
C PRO A 200 -72.23 7.46 -48.35
N LYS A 201 -72.63 8.14 -49.44
CA LYS A 201 -73.64 9.23 -49.41
C LYS A 201 -74.94 8.83 -48.71
N ASN A 202 -75.38 7.59 -48.93
CA ASN A 202 -76.53 7.00 -48.26
C ASN A 202 -76.02 6.13 -47.11
N ARG A 203 -76.34 6.50 -45.86
CA ARG A 203 -75.84 5.86 -44.62
C ARG A 203 -74.32 6.03 -44.44
N PRO A 204 -73.86 7.28 -44.26
CA PRO A 204 -72.44 7.55 -44.10
C PRO A 204 -71.89 6.86 -42.86
N ASN A 205 -70.73 6.26 -43.02
CA ASN A 205 -69.98 5.66 -41.91
C ASN A 205 -68.65 6.37 -41.65
N THR A 206 -68.16 7.17 -42.60
CA THR A 206 -66.89 7.88 -42.51
C THR A 206 -67.03 9.32 -43.01
N HIS A 207 -66.45 10.24 -42.27
CA HIS A 207 -66.22 11.62 -42.71
C HIS A 207 -64.78 11.75 -43.21
N TYR A 208 -64.62 12.32 -44.41
CA TYR A 208 -63.32 12.67 -44.96
C TYR A 208 -63.18 14.20 -45.03
N TYR A 209 -62.11 14.73 -44.49
CA TYR A 209 -61.69 16.12 -44.67
C TYR A 209 -60.58 16.12 -45.72
N LEU A 210 -60.80 16.81 -46.83
CA LEU A 210 -59.95 16.82 -48.02
C LEU A 210 -59.31 18.20 -48.19
N ASP A 211 -58.06 18.24 -48.65
CA ASP A 211 -57.34 19.45 -49.04
C ASP A 211 -57.86 20.10 -50.34
N THR A 212 -58.67 19.39 -51.13
CA THR A 212 -59.30 19.91 -52.35
C THR A 212 -60.80 19.55 -52.42
N GLU A 213 -61.54 20.14 -53.36
CA GLU A 213 -62.99 19.86 -53.54
C GLU A 213 -63.30 18.48 -54.14
N SER A 214 -62.32 17.84 -54.82
CA SER A 214 -62.50 16.56 -55.48
C SER A 214 -61.70 15.45 -54.80
N THR A 215 -62.32 14.27 -54.64
CA THR A 215 -61.64 13.06 -54.17
C THR A 215 -60.52 12.60 -55.10
N ASP A 216 -60.56 12.99 -56.38
CA ASP A 216 -59.57 12.57 -57.38
C ASP A 216 -58.27 13.38 -57.28
N THR A 217 -58.35 14.62 -56.79
CA THR A 217 -57.22 15.53 -56.63
C THR A 217 -56.70 15.62 -55.20
N ALA A 218 -57.50 15.17 -54.23
CA ALA A 218 -57.14 15.26 -52.82
C ALA A 218 -55.95 14.35 -52.48
N LYS A 219 -54.97 14.90 -51.75
CA LYS A 219 -53.79 14.16 -51.27
C LYS A 219 -53.75 14.10 -49.76
N ASP A 220 -53.96 15.23 -49.11
CA ASP A 220 -53.94 15.35 -47.66
C ASP A 220 -55.36 15.16 -47.12
N VAL A 221 -55.59 13.99 -46.50
CA VAL A 221 -56.93 13.55 -46.10
C VAL A 221 -56.96 13.09 -44.65
N ILE A 222 -57.95 13.58 -43.90
CA ILE A 222 -58.30 13.10 -42.56
C ILE A 222 -59.58 12.27 -42.67
N ALA A 223 -59.51 10.99 -42.34
CA ALA A 223 -60.67 10.10 -42.27
C ALA A 223 -61.09 9.85 -40.82
N ILE A 224 -62.36 10.03 -40.49
CA ILE A 224 -62.92 9.83 -39.14
C ILE A 224 -64.13 8.89 -39.22
N ASN A 225 -64.09 7.77 -38.50
CA ASN A 225 -65.21 6.83 -38.37
C ASN A 225 -65.20 6.08 -37.03
N ASN A 226 -66.10 5.10 -36.89
CA ASN A 226 -66.22 4.28 -35.67
C ASN A 226 -65.02 3.35 -35.39
N LYS A 227 -63.99 3.36 -36.23
CA LYS A 227 -62.72 2.65 -36.04
C LYS A 227 -61.55 3.57 -35.67
N GLY A 228 -61.70 4.90 -35.77
CA GLY A 228 -60.68 5.86 -35.35
C GLY A 228 -60.54 7.07 -36.28
N ILE A 229 -59.38 7.72 -36.20
CA ILE A 229 -58.95 8.83 -37.06
C ILE A 229 -57.69 8.41 -37.81
N GLY A 230 -57.67 8.57 -39.13
CA GLY A 230 -56.52 8.26 -39.98
C GLY A 230 -56.10 9.45 -40.84
N PHE A 231 -54.80 9.60 -41.06
CA PHE A 231 -54.20 10.67 -41.85
C PHE A 231 -53.51 10.07 -43.08
N SER A 232 -53.86 10.53 -44.28
CA SER A 232 -53.23 10.15 -45.54
C SER A 232 -52.62 11.35 -46.24
N ARG A 233 -51.48 11.13 -46.90
CA ARG A 233 -50.83 12.07 -47.84
C ARG A 233 -50.91 11.57 -49.28
N THR A 234 -51.65 10.48 -49.52
CA THR A 234 -51.77 9.79 -50.82
C THR A 234 -53.20 9.74 -51.33
N GLY A 235 -54.11 10.48 -50.68
CA GLY A 235 -55.52 10.61 -51.06
C GLY A 235 -56.49 9.79 -50.22
N TRP A 236 -57.79 9.93 -50.54
CA TRP A 236 -58.89 9.55 -49.65
C TRP A 236 -59.08 8.05 -49.40
N LYS A 237 -58.47 7.19 -50.23
CA LYS A 237 -58.46 5.73 -50.04
C LYS A 237 -57.28 5.23 -49.18
N GLY A 238 -56.40 6.13 -48.73
CA GLY A 238 -55.21 5.79 -47.95
C GLY A 238 -54.01 5.39 -48.82
N PRO A 239 -52.99 4.72 -48.23
CA PRO A 239 -52.94 4.24 -46.85
C PRO A 239 -52.93 5.37 -45.80
N PHE A 240 -53.50 5.08 -44.63
CA PHE A 240 -53.50 5.97 -43.46
C PHE A 240 -52.37 5.57 -42.52
N LYS A 241 -51.14 6.02 -42.81
CA LYS A 241 -49.94 5.60 -42.06
C LYS A 241 -49.98 6.08 -40.61
N ASN A 242 -50.30 7.35 -40.41
CA ASN A 242 -50.51 7.91 -39.08
C ASN A 242 -52.00 7.74 -38.72
N ALA A 243 -52.30 7.16 -37.56
CA ALA A 243 -53.68 6.91 -37.16
C ALA A 243 -53.82 6.78 -35.64
N TRP A 244 -54.99 7.15 -35.13
CA TRP A 244 -55.44 6.81 -33.78
C TRP A 244 -56.65 5.89 -33.85
N GLY A 245 -56.44 4.62 -33.54
CA GLY A 245 -57.48 3.59 -33.59
C GLY A 245 -58.39 3.60 -32.35
N ILE A 246 -59.62 3.12 -32.50
CA ILE A 246 -60.60 2.97 -31.40
C ILE A 246 -60.13 1.99 -30.30
N ASN A 247 -59.17 1.11 -30.63
CA ASN A 247 -58.48 0.24 -29.68
C ASN A 247 -57.47 0.99 -28.79
N GLY A 248 -57.30 2.31 -28.95
CA GLY A 248 -56.40 3.15 -28.16
C GLY A 248 -54.96 3.22 -28.69
N VAL A 249 -54.63 2.54 -29.79
CA VAL A 249 -53.29 2.53 -30.38
C VAL A 249 -53.10 3.77 -31.26
N LEU A 250 -52.06 4.56 -30.95
CA LEU A 250 -51.57 5.64 -31.81
C LEU A 250 -50.41 5.11 -32.65
N ASN A 251 -50.59 5.04 -33.96
CA ASN A 251 -49.52 4.75 -34.92
C ASN A 251 -48.97 6.08 -35.44
N ALA A 252 -47.70 6.38 -35.17
CA ALA A 252 -47.05 7.63 -35.56
C ALA A 252 -45.56 7.41 -35.83
N ASP A 253 -45.05 8.03 -36.90
CA ASP A 253 -43.61 8.01 -37.23
C ASP A 253 -42.79 8.95 -36.32
N PHE A 254 -43.39 10.05 -35.83
CA PHE A 254 -42.77 11.04 -34.95
C PHE A 254 -43.79 11.62 -33.97
N ILE A 255 -43.39 11.79 -32.71
CA ILE A 255 -44.21 12.42 -31.65
C ILE A 255 -43.40 13.55 -31.01
N GLY A 256 -43.76 14.79 -31.32
CA GLY A 256 -43.27 15.96 -30.59
C GLY A 256 -44.08 16.15 -29.31
N ALA A 257 -43.45 15.97 -28.15
CA ALA A 257 -44.12 16.10 -26.85
C ALA A 257 -43.20 16.77 -25.83
N GLY A 258 -43.74 17.66 -25.00
CA GLY A 258 -42.97 18.28 -23.91
C GLY A 258 -42.80 17.39 -22.70
N LYS A 259 -43.85 16.69 -22.30
CA LYS A 259 -43.82 15.67 -21.24
C LYS A 259 -44.77 14.54 -21.62
N ILE A 260 -44.30 13.30 -21.57
CA ILE A 260 -45.14 12.10 -21.70
C ILE A 260 -45.28 11.48 -20.32
N LYS A 261 -46.51 11.35 -19.82
CA LYS A 261 -46.82 10.64 -18.58
C LYS A 261 -47.45 9.30 -18.95
N SER A 262 -46.75 8.20 -18.67
CA SER A 262 -47.19 6.84 -18.97
C SER A 262 -47.02 5.93 -17.76
N ASN A 263 -47.79 4.85 -17.69
CA ASN A 263 -47.57 3.78 -16.71
C ASN A 263 -46.32 2.97 -17.06
N ILE A 264 -46.12 2.73 -18.35
CA ILE A 264 -44.91 2.13 -18.93
C ILE A 264 -44.50 2.99 -20.13
N PHE A 265 -43.24 3.39 -20.21
CA PHE A 265 -42.64 3.91 -21.44
C PHE A 265 -41.65 2.87 -21.96
N GLU A 266 -41.84 2.37 -23.17
CA GLU A 266 -41.00 1.33 -23.77
C GLU A 266 -40.49 1.81 -25.12
N THR A 267 -39.18 1.75 -25.32
CA THR A 267 -38.53 2.08 -26.60
C THR A 267 -37.54 0.98 -26.94
N SER A 268 -37.48 0.60 -28.22
CA SER A 268 -36.51 -0.37 -28.72
C SER A 268 -35.39 0.35 -29.46
N PHE A 269 -34.15 -0.05 -29.20
CA PHE A 269 -32.97 0.57 -29.80
C PHE A 269 -32.62 -0.01 -31.18
N ASN A 270 -33.16 -1.17 -31.55
CA ASN A 270 -32.86 -1.87 -32.79
C ASN A 270 -33.93 -2.94 -33.09
N SER A 271 -33.89 -3.54 -34.28
CA SER A 271 -34.71 -4.70 -34.63
C SER A 271 -34.33 -6.00 -33.90
N CYS A 272 -33.37 -5.95 -32.97
CA CYS A 272 -32.73 -7.11 -32.33
C CYS A 272 -33.23 -7.38 -30.91
N GLY A 273 -34.26 -6.67 -30.45
CA GLY A 273 -34.94 -6.96 -29.17
C GLY A 273 -34.31 -6.28 -27.95
N ASP A 274 -33.46 -5.28 -28.13
CA ASP A 274 -32.99 -4.44 -27.02
C ASP A 274 -34.03 -3.38 -26.66
N ILE A 275 -34.39 -3.29 -25.38
CA ILE A 275 -35.48 -2.45 -24.87
C ILE A 275 -35.00 -1.60 -23.70
N LEU A 276 -35.33 -0.30 -23.72
CA LEU A 276 -35.32 0.57 -22.54
C LEU A 276 -36.75 0.74 -22.05
N ARG A 277 -36.98 0.45 -20.77
CA ARG A 277 -38.30 0.50 -20.16
C ARG A 277 -38.29 1.37 -18.91
N MET A 278 -39.19 2.34 -18.85
CA MET A 278 -39.53 3.03 -17.60
C MET A 278 -40.84 2.44 -17.07
N VAL A 279 -40.79 1.79 -15.91
CA VAL A 279 -41.96 1.12 -15.30
C VAL A 279 -41.86 1.17 -13.79
N ASN A 280 -42.97 1.43 -13.09
CA ASN A 280 -43.04 1.44 -11.62
C ASN A 280 -41.95 2.31 -10.92
N GLY A 281 -41.51 3.39 -11.58
CA GLY A 281 -40.47 4.28 -11.05
C GLY A 281 -39.03 3.77 -11.22
N THR A 282 -38.81 2.73 -12.02
CA THR A 282 -37.47 2.22 -12.37
C THR A 282 -37.14 2.42 -13.84
N LEU A 283 -35.85 2.48 -14.17
CA LEU A 283 -35.34 2.48 -15.54
C LEU A 283 -34.64 1.13 -15.79
N GLN A 284 -35.10 0.37 -16.79
CA GLN A 284 -34.63 -0.98 -17.06
C GLN A 284 -34.05 -1.10 -18.46
N ALA A 285 -32.94 -1.84 -18.60
CA ALA A 285 -32.40 -2.28 -19.88
C ALA A 285 -32.56 -3.80 -20.03
N TRP A 286 -33.08 -4.20 -21.18
CA TRP A 286 -33.34 -5.59 -21.54
C TRP A 286 -32.62 -5.93 -22.86
N ASN A 287 -32.05 -7.14 -22.91
CA ASN A 287 -31.58 -7.76 -24.15
C ASN A 287 -32.49 -8.96 -24.44
N ASN A 288 -33.29 -8.86 -25.51
CA ASN A 288 -34.36 -9.81 -25.84
C ASN A 288 -35.36 -9.99 -24.68
N LYS A 289 -35.32 -11.15 -24.00
CA LYS A 289 -36.17 -11.49 -22.85
C LYS A 289 -35.41 -11.47 -21.52
N LYS A 290 -34.15 -11.01 -21.51
CA LYS A 290 -33.29 -10.98 -20.32
C LYS A 290 -33.11 -9.55 -19.84
N LYS A 291 -33.49 -9.30 -18.59
CA LYS A 291 -33.14 -8.07 -17.88
C LYS A 291 -31.64 -8.09 -17.59
N ILE A 292 -30.95 -7.02 -17.92
CA ILE A 292 -29.49 -6.88 -17.71
C ILE A 292 -29.14 -5.75 -16.75
N MET A 293 -30.01 -4.74 -16.63
CA MET A 293 -29.80 -3.62 -15.71
C MET A 293 -31.14 -3.02 -15.26
N GLU A 294 -31.18 -2.56 -14.01
CA GLU A 294 -32.31 -1.82 -13.45
C GLU A 294 -31.82 -0.71 -12.50
N LEU A 295 -32.20 0.53 -12.76
CA LEU A 295 -31.98 1.65 -11.86
C LEU A 295 -33.22 1.87 -11.00
N THR A 296 -33.06 1.70 -9.69
CA THR A 296 -34.12 1.91 -8.69
C THR A 296 -33.77 3.08 -7.77
N LYS A 297 -34.68 3.42 -6.85
CA LYS A 297 -34.40 4.37 -5.76
C LYS A 297 -33.23 3.96 -4.85
N LYS A 298 -32.77 2.71 -4.93
CA LYS A 298 -31.64 2.18 -4.13
C LYS A 298 -30.30 2.23 -4.88
N GLY A 299 -30.31 2.53 -6.19
CA GLY A 299 -29.12 2.51 -7.04
C GLY A 299 -29.31 1.68 -8.30
N MET A 300 -28.20 1.45 -9.01
CA MET A 300 -28.13 0.63 -10.22
C MET A 300 -27.92 -0.84 -9.83
N GLU A 301 -28.71 -1.74 -10.41
CA GLU A 301 -28.66 -3.18 -10.19
C GLU A 301 -28.27 -3.88 -11.51
N PHE A 302 -27.45 -4.92 -11.41
CA PHE A 302 -26.99 -5.74 -12.52
C PHE A 302 -27.64 -7.12 -12.45
N TRP A 303 -28.07 -7.64 -13.60
CA TRP A 303 -28.87 -8.86 -13.69
C TRP A 303 -28.38 -9.78 -14.81
N ASN A 304 -28.56 -11.08 -14.64
CA ASN A 304 -28.44 -12.09 -15.70
C ASN A 304 -29.75 -12.89 -15.78
N GLY A 305 -30.73 -12.34 -16.49
CA GLY A 305 -32.08 -12.91 -16.53
C GLY A 305 -32.79 -12.75 -15.17
N ASN A 306 -33.14 -13.86 -14.53
CA ASN A 306 -33.80 -13.87 -13.22
C ASN A 306 -32.82 -13.84 -12.04
N SER A 307 -31.52 -13.94 -12.32
CA SER A 307 -30.48 -13.90 -11.29
C SER A 307 -29.98 -12.47 -11.11
N HIS A 308 -30.09 -11.96 -9.89
CA HIS A 308 -29.39 -10.74 -9.50
C HIS A 308 -27.88 -11.03 -9.43
N VAL A 309 -27.07 -10.05 -9.83
CA VAL A 309 -25.60 -10.17 -9.89
C VAL A 309 -24.95 -9.26 -8.86
N GLY A 310 -25.49 -8.05 -8.69
CA GLY A 310 -24.92 -7.04 -7.80
C GLY A 310 -25.49 -5.65 -8.00
N THR A 311 -25.02 -4.69 -7.20
CA THR A 311 -25.49 -3.30 -7.20
C THR A 311 -24.35 -2.26 -7.20
N MET A 312 -24.68 -1.04 -7.63
CA MET A 312 -23.85 0.17 -7.59
C MET A 312 -24.70 1.37 -7.14
N GLY A 313 -24.33 2.08 -6.06
CA GLY A 313 -25.12 3.22 -5.57
C GLY A 313 -24.60 3.90 -4.30
N THR A 314 -25.30 4.97 -3.88
CA THR A 314 -24.93 5.83 -2.75
C THR A 314 -26.09 6.02 -1.74
N LYS A 315 -25.81 5.72 -0.47
CA LYS A 315 -26.45 6.17 0.79
C LYS A 315 -27.61 5.38 1.45
N GLY A 316 -27.38 5.06 2.73
CA GLY A 316 -28.16 4.20 3.65
C GLY A 316 -27.30 3.00 4.10
N ASN A 317 -27.33 2.57 5.38
CA ASN A 317 -26.57 1.37 5.83
C ASN A 317 -27.05 0.16 5.00
N PRO A 318 -26.32 -0.26 3.96
CA PRO A 318 -26.88 -1.18 3.00
C PRO A 318 -26.82 -2.63 3.51
N PHE A 319 -26.10 -2.89 4.61
CA PHE A 319 -25.80 -4.23 5.12
C PHE A 319 -25.75 -4.27 6.66
N PRO A 320 -26.87 -4.54 7.35
CA PRO A 320 -26.88 -4.78 8.80
C PRO A 320 -26.07 -6.04 9.22
N GLY A 321 -25.59 -6.85 8.26
CA GLY A 321 -24.76 -8.03 8.51
C GLY A 321 -23.26 -7.87 8.21
N LEU A 322 -22.82 -6.75 7.65
CA LEU A 322 -21.39 -6.49 7.42
C LEU A 322 -20.78 -5.89 8.68
N ALA A 323 -20.53 -6.77 9.64
CA ALA A 323 -20.04 -6.44 10.97
C ALA A 323 -18.56 -6.81 11.15
N ASP A 324 -17.82 -6.01 11.91
CA ASP A 324 -16.54 -6.43 12.46
C ASP A 324 -16.73 -7.64 13.42
N LYS A 325 -15.62 -8.16 13.95
CA LYS A 325 -15.63 -9.29 14.90
C LYS A 325 -16.49 -9.05 16.17
N ASN A 326 -16.91 -7.82 16.42
CA ASN A 326 -17.71 -7.40 17.56
C ASN A 326 -19.17 -7.05 17.16
N GLY A 327 -19.56 -7.17 15.89
CA GLY A 327 -20.91 -6.82 15.44
C GLY A 327 -21.04 -5.40 14.84
N ASN A 328 -19.98 -4.61 14.73
CA ASN A 328 -20.08 -3.20 14.31
C ASN A 328 -20.05 -3.03 12.79
N PRO A 329 -20.92 -2.19 12.19
CA PRO A 329 -20.89 -1.92 10.75
C PRO A 329 -19.51 -1.45 10.27
N VAL A 330 -18.93 -2.17 9.31
CA VAL A 330 -17.59 -1.88 8.76
C VAL A 330 -17.55 -0.57 7.96
N VAL A 331 -18.68 -0.15 7.39
CA VAL A 331 -18.84 1.14 6.71
C VAL A 331 -20.01 1.88 7.35
N SER A 332 -19.72 2.99 8.02
CA SER A 332 -20.69 3.77 8.80
C SER A 332 -21.03 5.13 8.20
N ASP A 333 -20.31 5.55 7.15
CA ASP A 333 -20.40 6.92 6.60
C ASP A 333 -21.66 7.15 5.75
N GLY A 334 -22.27 6.08 5.22
CA GLY A 334 -23.43 6.15 4.32
C GLY A 334 -23.14 6.91 3.03
N ASN A 335 -21.89 7.04 2.62
CA ASN A 335 -21.46 8.12 1.73
C ASN A 335 -20.47 7.65 0.66
N SER A 336 -19.91 6.45 0.81
CA SER A 336 -19.02 5.81 -0.17
C SER A 336 -19.77 5.26 -1.40
N LEU A 337 -19.13 5.29 -2.58
CA LEU A 337 -19.60 4.62 -3.80
C LEU A 337 -19.09 3.18 -3.81
N LEU A 338 -19.99 2.21 -3.92
CA LEU A 338 -19.65 0.78 -3.85
C LEU A 338 -20.07 0.04 -5.13
N LEU A 339 -19.28 -0.95 -5.53
CA LEU A 339 -19.67 -2.04 -6.43
C LEU A 339 -19.77 -3.30 -5.59
N VAL A 340 -20.96 -3.87 -5.47
CA VAL A 340 -21.22 -5.00 -4.58
C VAL A 340 -21.75 -6.16 -5.39
N ALA A 341 -21.05 -7.30 -5.37
CA ALA A 341 -21.63 -8.55 -5.86
C ALA A 341 -22.51 -9.18 -4.77
N ASP A 342 -23.41 -10.10 -5.15
CA ASP A 342 -24.29 -10.80 -4.18
C ASP A 342 -23.52 -11.63 -3.13
N ASN A 343 -22.25 -11.95 -3.40
CA ASN A 343 -21.36 -12.46 -2.39
C ASN A 343 -20.86 -11.29 -1.51
N PRO A 344 -21.19 -11.26 -0.20
CA PRO A 344 -20.83 -10.16 0.69
C PRO A 344 -19.32 -9.96 0.90
N GLN A 345 -18.48 -10.86 0.39
CA GLN A 345 -17.02 -10.79 0.42
C GLN A 345 -16.40 -10.18 -0.86
N LYS A 346 -17.20 -9.85 -1.89
CA LYS A 346 -16.73 -9.34 -3.18
C LYS A 346 -17.25 -7.92 -3.42
N ILE A 347 -16.49 -6.92 -2.95
CA ILE A 347 -16.87 -5.50 -2.95
C ILE A 347 -15.70 -4.64 -3.43
N ILE A 348 -15.99 -3.61 -4.23
CA ILE A 348 -15.06 -2.51 -4.52
C ILE A 348 -15.67 -1.23 -3.95
N GLY A 349 -14.97 -0.53 -3.06
CA GLY A 349 -15.47 0.69 -2.43
C GLY A 349 -14.58 1.90 -2.70
N LEU A 350 -15.20 3.05 -2.97
CA LEU A 350 -14.57 4.35 -3.17
C LEU A 350 -15.06 5.29 -2.09
N SER A 351 -14.16 5.75 -1.22
CA SER A 351 -14.49 6.73 -0.19
C SER A 351 -14.84 8.07 -0.82
N ASN A 352 -15.82 8.76 -0.24
CA ASN A 352 -16.15 10.13 -0.64
C ASN A 352 -15.47 11.20 0.24
N GLN A 353 -14.68 10.79 1.23
CA GLN A 353 -13.90 11.70 2.08
C GLN A 353 -12.64 12.14 1.33
N SER A 354 -12.43 13.45 1.24
CA SER A 354 -11.21 14.01 0.66
C SER A 354 -9.99 13.56 1.48
N GLY A 355 -8.99 12.95 0.84
CA GLY A 355 -7.76 12.47 1.51
C GLY A 355 -7.77 11.01 2.00
N THR A 356 -8.84 10.24 1.76
CA THR A 356 -8.95 8.85 2.26
C THR A 356 -9.27 7.83 1.15
N GLY A 357 -8.42 7.70 0.11
CA GLY A 357 -8.35 6.61 -0.93
C GLY A 357 -9.61 6.36 -1.82
N HIS A 358 -9.58 6.08 -3.13
CA HIS A 358 -8.59 5.59 -4.12
C HIS A 358 -9.03 5.93 -5.58
N LEU A 359 -8.10 6.28 -6.51
CA LEU A 359 -7.89 5.71 -7.89
C LEU A 359 -6.75 6.47 -8.63
N ILE A 360 -6.21 5.78 -9.64
CA ILE A 360 -4.86 5.66 -10.22
C ILE A 360 -4.70 6.43 -11.54
N THR A 361 -3.48 6.91 -11.85
CA THR A 361 -3.06 7.16 -13.25
C THR A 361 -1.59 6.75 -13.52
N GLY A 362 -1.36 6.16 -14.70
CA GLY A 362 -0.03 5.81 -15.27
C GLY A 362 0.28 4.30 -15.30
N PRO A 363 1.15 3.82 -16.22
CA PRO A 363 1.44 2.39 -16.42
C PRO A 363 2.00 1.64 -15.20
N THR A 364 2.33 2.31 -14.08
CA THR A 364 3.18 1.71 -13.02
C THR A 364 2.89 2.12 -11.56
N GLN A 365 1.84 2.89 -11.21
CA GLN A 365 1.72 3.39 -9.82
C GLN A 365 0.30 3.31 -9.21
N PHE A 366 0.19 2.76 -7.99
CA PHE A 366 -1.03 2.67 -7.17
C PHE A 366 -0.86 3.45 -5.86
N PHE A 367 -1.66 4.49 -5.63
CA PHE A 367 -1.62 5.26 -4.38
C PHE A 367 -2.78 4.86 -3.45
N VAL A 368 -2.44 4.53 -2.21
CA VAL A 368 -3.37 4.19 -1.12
C VAL A 368 -3.30 5.29 -0.05
N GLY A 369 -4.43 5.64 0.58
CA GLY A 369 -4.48 6.68 1.61
C GLY A 369 -3.81 6.28 2.94
N ASN A 370 -4.02 7.08 3.99
CA ASN A 370 -3.30 6.98 5.27
C ASN A 370 -3.47 5.66 6.05
N ASN A 371 -4.57 4.91 5.83
CA ASN A 371 -4.86 3.65 6.54
C ASN A 371 -5.24 2.57 5.52
N PHE A 372 -4.27 1.74 5.14
CA PHE A 372 -4.46 0.64 4.20
C PHE A 372 -4.14 -0.69 4.88
N ASN A 373 -5.15 -1.57 4.99
CA ASN A 373 -5.06 -2.82 5.75
C ASN A 373 -5.46 -4.01 4.87
N PHE A 374 -4.73 -5.12 5.00
CA PHE A 374 -5.09 -6.38 4.38
C PHE A 374 -5.69 -7.34 5.43
N PHE A 375 -6.88 -7.87 5.16
CA PHE A 375 -7.55 -8.85 6.02
C PHE A 375 -7.81 -10.15 5.25
N GLY A 376 -7.46 -11.27 5.87
CA GLY A 376 -7.80 -12.60 5.39
C GLY A 376 -9.24 -12.96 5.73
N PRO A 377 -9.73 -14.13 5.24
CA PRO A 377 -11.09 -14.60 5.54
C PRO A 377 -11.38 -14.58 7.05
N ASN A 378 -12.56 -14.09 7.43
CA ASN A 378 -12.99 -13.95 8.83
C ASN A 378 -12.09 -13.07 9.72
N GLY A 379 -11.43 -12.06 9.14
CA GLY A 379 -10.54 -11.16 9.88
C GLY A 379 -9.20 -11.80 10.29
N SER A 380 -8.86 -12.93 9.68
CA SER A 380 -7.53 -13.53 9.81
C SER A 380 -6.46 -12.67 9.15
N LYS A 381 -5.18 -13.01 9.33
CA LYS A 381 -4.09 -12.31 8.66
C LYS A 381 -4.18 -12.56 7.14
N ALA A 382 -4.09 -11.51 6.34
CA ALA A 382 -3.93 -11.64 4.89
C ALA A 382 -2.46 -11.87 4.52
N ILE A 383 -2.22 -12.54 3.40
CA ILE A 383 -0.90 -12.69 2.79
C ILE A 383 -0.77 -11.63 1.70
N LEU A 384 0.27 -10.79 1.79
CA LEU A 384 0.70 -9.89 0.73
C LEU A 384 1.95 -10.50 0.07
N THR A 385 1.84 -10.88 -1.20
CA THR A 385 2.97 -11.38 -2.00
C THR A 385 3.42 -10.29 -2.96
N VAL A 386 4.67 -9.86 -2.84
CA VAL A 386 5.28 -8.81 -3.67
C VAL A 386 6.75 -9.17 -3.93
N ASP A 387 7.26 -8.86 -5.12
CA ASP A 387 8.68 -9.12 -5.46
C ASP A 387 9.63 -8.23 -4.66
N ARG A 388 9.22 -6.98 -4.39
CA ARG A 388 9.97 -6.00 -3.60
C ARG A 388 9.03 -5.08 -2.83
N LEU A 389 9.30 -4.88 -1.54
CA LEU A 389 8.59 -3.91 -0.70
C LEU A 389 9.58 -2.88 -0.16
N ILE A 390 9.27 -1.59 -0.27
CA ILE A 390 10.10 -0.51 0.28
C ILE A 390 9.26 0.30 1.26
N VAL A 391 9.72 0.42 2.51
CA VAL A 391 9.05 1.18 3.57
C VAL A 391 10.03 2.23 4.10
N GLY A 392 9.67 3.51 4.02
CA GLY A 392 10.54 4.62 4.47
C GLY A 392 11.87 4.70 3.70
N GLY A 393 11.88 4.32 2.42
CA GLY A 393 13.09 4.31 1.58
C GLY A 393 14.02 3.12 1.79
N LYS A 394 13.64 2.14 2.62
CA LYS A 394 14.41 0.91 2.86
C LYS A 394 13.65 -0.31 2.36
N GLU A 395 14.34 -1.22 1.69
CA GLU A 395 13.76 -2.49 1.25
C GLU A 395 13.43 -3.38 2.46
N VAL A 396 12.21 -3.91 2.49
CA VAL A 396 11.76 -4.89 3.47
C VAL A 396 12.16 -6.26 2.94
N ILE A 397 13.14 -6.87 3.59
CA ILE A 397 13.64 -8.19 3.26
C ILE A 397 12.86 -9.22 4.10
N PRO A 398 12.17 -10.20 3.48
CA PRO A 398 11.44 -11.23 4.21
C PRO A 398 12.34 -11.93 5.24
N GLY A 399 11.91 -11.97 6.50
CA GLY A 399 12.68 -12.56 7.62
C GLY A 399 13.24 -11.54 8.62
N GLN A 400 13.19 -10.24 8.32
CA GLN A 400 13.39 -9.20 9.34
C GLN A 400 12.04 -8.87 10.00
N ASN A 401 11.72 -9.58 11.09
CA ASN A 401 10.67 -9.10 11.99
C ASN A 401 11.09 -7.75 12.56
N GLY A 402 10.18 -6.77 12.49
CA GLY A 402 10.27 -5.59 13.34
C GLY A 402 10.24 -6.01 14.80
N GLY A 403 11.38 -5.86 15.49
CA GLY A 403 11.56 -6.10 16.92
C GLY A 403 12.30 -7.41 17.24
N GLY A 404 13.54 -7.29 17.71
CA GLY A 404 14.38 -8.36 18.26
C GLY A 404 15.44 -8.86 17.28
N GLY A 405 16.71 -8.60 17.60
CA GLY A 405 17.87 -8.76 16.70
C GLY A 405 17.97 -10.09 15.98
N SER A 406 18.25 -10.00 14.67
CA SER A 406 18.72 -11.13 13.87
C SER A 406 20.13 -11.49 14.35
N GLY A 407 20.20 -12.42 15.31
CA GLY A 407 21.41 -13.16 15.60
C GLY A 407 21.87 -13.83 14.31
N ALA A 408 23.00 -13.36 13.78
CA ALA A 408 23.79 -14.12 12.82
C ALA A 408 24.31 -15.36 13.56
N GLY A 409 23.49 -16.40 13.62
CA GLY A 409 23.85 -17.67 14.21
C GLY A 409 24.67 -18.50 13.24
N THR A 410 25.88 -18.86 13.67
CA THR A 410 26.77 -19.78 12.97
C THR A 410 26.21 -21.20 13.09
N GLY A 411 25.43 -21.64 12.12
CA GLY A 411 24.99 -23.03 12.04
C GLY A 411 23.56 -23.32 12.38
N GLY A 412 22.92 -24.09 11.49
CA GLY A 412 21.66 -24.75 11.78
C GLY A 412 21.63 -25.37 13.18
N TYR A 413 20.58 -25.03 13.92
CA TYR A 413 20.36 -25.48 15.29
C TYR A 413 20.06 -26.99 15.34
N PRO A 414 20.61 -27.74 16.31
CA PRO A 414 20.09 -29.07 16.65
C PRO A 414 18.58 -29.02 16.90
N SER A 415 17.87 -30.12 16.65
CA SER A 415 16.42 -30.21 16.89
C SER A 415 16.00 -29.86 18.33
N GLU A 416 16.93 -30.05 19.26
CA GLU A 416 16.79 -29.81 20.70
C GLU A 416 16.96 -28.33 21.07
N VAL A 417 17.48 -27.49 20.16
CA VAL A 417 17.63 -26.04 20.31
C VAL A 417 16.43 -25.35 19.67
N THR A 418 15.47 -24.97 20.51
CA THR A 418 14.14 -24.53 20.04
C THR A 418 13.80 -23.10 20.44
N SER A 419 14.19 -22.67 21.63
CA SER A 419 13.93 -21.31 22.14
C SER A 419 14.99 -20.31 21.67
N ASP A 420 14.67 -19.01 21.68
CA ASP A 420 15.63 -17.97 21.28
C ASP A 420 16.82 -17.88 22.25
N ALA A 421 16.59 -18.08 23.55
CA ALA A 421 17.66 -18.21 24.53
C ALA A 421 18.60 -19.39 24.21
N ASP A 422 18.05 -20.53 23.79
CA ASP A 422 18.85 -21.68 23.40
C ASP A 422 19.65 -21.42 22.13
N LYS A 423 19.08 -20.68 21.18
CA LYS A 423 19.76 -20.29 19.94
C LYS A 423 20.93 -19.35 20.24
N PHE A 424 20.72 -18.32 21.06
CA PHE A 424 21.81 -17.41 21.47
C PHE A 424 22.92 -18.15 22.23
N ALA A 425 22.55 -19.04 23.15
CA ALA A 425 23.51 -19.87 23.86
C ALA A 425 24.24 -20.84 22.91
N TRP A 426 23.53 -21.41 21.94
CA TRP A 426 24.10 -22.30 20.93
C TRP A 426 25.07 -21.59 19.99
N ASP A 427 24.79 -20.35 19.60
CA ASP A 427 25.67 -19.51 18.78
C ASP A 427 27.02 -19.31 19.49
N LEU A 428 26.99 -18.89 20.76
CA LEU A 428 28.19 -18.70 21.55
C LEU A 428 28.93 -20.01 21.80
N TRP A 429 28.21 -21.08 22.17
CA TRP A 429 28.77 -22.43 22.33
C TRP A 429 29.53 -22.88 21.07
N SER A 430 28.87 -22.79 19.92
CA SER A 430 29.40 -23.26 18.63
C SER A 430 30.61 -22.44 18.21
N TYR A 431 30.55 -21.12 18.38
CA TYR A 431 31.66 -20.21 18.09
C TYR A 431 32.89 -20.55 18.96
N LEU A 432 32.70 -20.74 20.26
CA LEU A 432 33.81 -21.05 21.18
C LEU A 432 34.45 -22.41 20.87
N LEU A 433 33.66 -23.45 20.59
CA LEU A 433 34.19 -24.74 20.16
C LEU A 433 35.00 -24.62 18.85
N ALA A 434 34.51 -23.86 17.88
CA ALA A 434 35.21 -23.61 16.62
C ALA A 434 36.54 -22.85 16.83
N ASN A 435 36.63 -22.05 17.89
CA ASN A 435 37.84 -21.32 18.28
C ASN A 435 38.72 -22.09 19.27
N GLY A 436 38.51 -23.41 19.43
CA GLY A 436 39.39 -24.30 20.18
C GLY A 436 39.17 -24.29 21.70
N TYR A 437 38.02 -23.82 22.17
CA TYR A 437 37.62 -23.98 23.57
C TYR A 437 37.05 -25.39 23.78
N SER A 438 37.32 -25.98 24.93
CA SER A 438 36.68 -27.21 25.37
C SER A 438 35.19 -26.97 25.62
N LYS A 439 34.39 -28.04 25.59
CA LYS A 439 32.96 -28.00 25.97
C LYS A 439 32.76 -27.42 27.38
N ALA A 440 33.66 -27.72 28.31
CA ALA A 440 33.58 -27.20 29.67
C ALA A 440 33.94 -25.71 29.75
N ALA A 441 34.95 -25.25 28.99
CA ALA A 441 35.29 -23.84 28.89
C ALA A 441 34.14 -23.02 28.27
N ALA A 442 33.54 -23.53 27.18
CA ALA A 442 32.38 -22.90 26.53
C ALA A 442 31.17 -22.80 27.47
N ALA A 443 30.87 -23.88 28.20
CA ALA A 443 29.84 -23.87 29.25
C ALA A 443 30.14 -22.87 30.37
N GLY A 444 31.41 -22.74 30.78
CA GLY A 444 31.82 -21.78 31.81
C GLY A 444 31.53 -20.33 31.42
N ILE A 445 31.77 -19.98 30.15
CA ILE A 445 31.43 -18.66 29.60
C ILE A 445 29.90 -18.49 29.57
N LEU A 446 29.15 -19.46 29.07
CA LEU A 446 27.67 -19.40 29.03
C LEU A 446 27.06 -19.21 30.42
N GLY A 447 27.61 -19.87 31.45
CA GLY A 447 27.14 -19.70 32.82
C GLY A 447 27.33 -18.28 33.35
N ASN A 448 28.40 -17.59 32.94
CA ASN A 448 28.63 -16.18 33.27
C ASN A 448 27.70 -15.26 32.48
N VAL A 449 27.58 -15.46 31.17
CA VAL A 449 26.64 -14.71 30.31
C VAL A 449 25.21 -14.79 30.86
N GLN A 450 24.75 -15.97 31.27
CA GLN A 450 23.44 -16.10 31.90
C GLN A 450 23.34 -15.33 33.23
N GLY A 451 24.42 -15.26 34.01
CA GLY A 451 24.48 -14.46 35.23
C GLY A 451 24.35 -12.96 34.95
N GLU A 452 24.87 -12.50 33.82
CA GLU A 452 24.87 -11.09 33.42
C GLU A 452 23.56 -10.63 32.75
N VAL A 453 23.08 -11.37 31.75
CA VAL A 453 21.89 -10.99 30.94
C VAL A 453 20.63 -11.80 31.27
N GLY A 454 20.71 -12.65 32.29
CA GLY A 454 19.62 -13.51 32.73
C GLY A 454 19.31 -14.68 31.77
N PRO A 455 18.22 -15.43 32.03
CA PRO A 455 17.88 -16.64 31.29
C PRO A 455 17.49 -16.39 29.82
N SER A 456 17.32 -15.12 29.42
CA SER A 456 17.03 -14.75 28.02
C SER A 456 18.20 -14.97 27.09
N MET A 457 19.43 -14.95 27.62
CA MET A 457 20.69 -15.02 26.87
C MET A 457 20.78 -13.96 25.74
N ASN A 458 20.04 -12.85 25.84
CA ASN A 458 19.93 -11.90 24.74
C ASN A 458 21.22 -11.04 24.60
N PRO A 459 21.91 -11.07 23.45
CA PRO A 459 23.12 -10.26 23.20
C PRO A 459 22.86 -8.74 23.19
N ASP A 460 21.62 -8.31 22.94
CA ASP A 460 21.22 -6.89 22.95
C ASP A 460 20.55 -6.53 24.29
N THR A 461 21.34 -6.59 25.36
CA THR A 461 20.87 -6.33 26.73
C THR A 461 21.62 -5.16 27.34
N GLU A 462 20.88 -4.13 27.74
CA GLU A 462 21.37 -3.00 28.52
C GLU A 462 21.28 -3.30 30.02
N GLN A 463 22.26 -2.82 30.77
CA GLN A 463 22.18 -2.80 32.22
C GLN A 463 21.05 -1.86 32.66
N ILE A 464 20.18 -2.33 33.56
CA ILE A 464 19.11 -1.49 34.09
C ILE A 464 19.72 -0.38 34.96
N GLY A 465 19.71 0.85 34.44
CA GLY A 465 20.18 2.05 35.16
C GLY A 465 21.70 2.13 35.34
N GLY A 466 22.48 1.34 34.58
CA GLY A 466 23.94 1.30 34.68
C GLY A 466 24.65 1.45 33.32
N PRO A 467 25.98 1.53 33.33
CA PRO A 467 26.78 1.85 32.14
C PRO A 467 27.10 0.63 31.25
N ALA A 468 26.68 -0.58 31.63
CA ALA A 468 27.08 -1.79 30.92
C ALA A 468 26.11 -2.23 29.81
N TYR A 469 26.64 -2.98 28.84
CA TYR A 469 25.86 -3.49 27.71
C TYR A 469 26.44 -4.82 27.17
N GLY A 470 25.58 -5.69 26.66
CA GLY A 470 25.97 -6.93 25.95
C GLY A 470 26.05 -8.17 26.84
N TRP A 471 26.44 -9.30 26.26
CA TRP A 471 26.42 -10.63 26.92
C TRP A 471 27.21 -10.73 28.23
N VAL A 472 28.36 -10.05 28.31
CA VAL A 472 29.22 -10.01 29.51
C VAL A 472 29.17 -8.63 30.17
N GLN A 473 28.14 -7.84 29.87
CA GLN A 473 27.91 -6.51 30.44
C GLN A 473 29.19 -5.65 30.46
N TRP A 474 29.78 -5.41 29.27
CA TRP A 474 30.99 -4.59 29.16
C TRP A 474 30.74 -3.18 29.72
N ASP A 475 31.48 -2.85 30.77
CA ASP A 475 31.42 -1.56 31.44
C ASP A 475 32.65 -0.70 31.08
N GLY A 476 32.39 0.43 30.41
CA GLY A 476 33.41 1.40 29.99
C GLY A 476 33.61 2.57 30.96
N SER A 477 32.93 2.57 32.11
CA SER A 477 32.82 3.75 32.98
C SER A 477 34.01 3.99 33.89
N ALA A 478 34.71 2.92 34.29
CA ALA A 478 35.83 2.99 35.21
C ALA A 478 37.17 2.70 34.53
N TYR A 479 37.28 1.55 33.86
CA TYR A 479 38.54 1.04 33.31
C TYR A 479 38.36 0.50 31.88
N PRO A 480 38.09 1.36 30.88
CA PRO A 480 37.88 0.92 29.51
C PRO A 480 39.18 0.36 28.89
N LEU A 481 39.08 -0.73 28.14
CA LEU A 481 40.18 -1.28 27.33
C LEU A 481 40.53 -0.37 26.15
N VAL A 482 39.52 0.35 25.63
CA VAL A 482 39.63 1.20 24.44
C VAL A 482 38.94 2.54 24.67
N GLY A 483 39.68 3.63 24.43
CA GLY A 483 39.18 5.00 24.50
C GLY A 483 39.04 5.54 25.93
N ALA A 484 38.47 6.74 26.04
CA ALA A 484 38.23 7.39 27.33
C ALA A 484 36.99 6.81 28.04
N PRO A 485 36.91 6.87 29.39
CA PRO A 485 35.76 6.38 30.14
C PRO A 485 34.42 6.94 29.63
N THR A 486 33.40 6.09 29.56
CA THR A 486 32.04 6.45 29.13
C THR A 486 30.99 5.72 29.97
N TRP A 487 29.88 6.40 30.27
CA TRP A 487 28.71 5.81 30.94
C TRP A 487 27.72 5.18 29.93
N ASN A 488 28.02 5.21 28.64
CA ASN A 488 27.20 4.63 27.60
C ASN A 488 27.77 3.27 27.15
N GLY A 489 27.19 2.18 27.64
CA GLY A 489 27.62 0.82 27.33
C GLY A 489 27.56 0.47 25.85
N ARG A 490 26.55 0.97 25.12
CA ARG A 490 26.43 0.75 23.66
C ARG A 490 27.58 1.41 22.92
N GLU A 491 27.87 2.66 23.26
CA GLU A 491 29.02 3.38 22.71
C GLU A 491 30.33 2.64 23.00
N TYR A 492 30.50 2.18 24.24
CA TYR A 492 31.71 1.46 24.63
C TYR A 492 31.88 0.15 23.84
N VAL A 493 30.84 -0.68 23.74
CA VAL A 493 30.88 -1.91 22.96
C VAL A 493 31.12 -1.62 21.47
N GLN A 494 30.56 -0.55 20.90
CA GLN A 494 30.85 -0.15 19.52
C GLN A 494 32.33 0.21 19.32
N ARG A 495 32.98 0.87 20.28
CA ARG A 495 34.42 1.15 20.24
C ARG A 495 35.25 -0.14 20.30
N LEU A 496 34.86 -1.09 21.14
CA LEU A 496 35.51 -2.40 21.24
C LEU A 496 35.34 -3.20 19.94
N ILE A 497 34.15 -3.25 19.36
CA ILE A 497 33.86 -3.87 18.06
C ILE A 497 34.74 -3.29 16.95
N ALA A 498 34.86 -1.96 16.91
CA ALA A 498 35.72 -1.27 15.95
C ALA A 498 37.21 -1.62 16.16
N ALA A 499 37.69 -1.62 17.41
CA ALA A 499 39.06 -1.98 17.75
C ALA A 499 39.39 -3.45 17.43
N ALA A 500 38.43 -4.35 17.60
CA ALA A 500 38.53 -5.76 17.25
C ALA A 500 38.41 -6.03 15.74
N GLY A 501 38.10 -5.02 14.93
CA GLY A 501 37.91 -5.16 13.48
C GLY A 501 36.64 -5.93 13.09
N ILE A 502 35.70 -6.11 14.02
CA ILE A 502 34.45 -6.84 13.82
C ILE A 502 33.51 -6.00 12.96
N LYS A 503 32.97 -6.59 11.88
CA LYS A 503 32.14 -5.89 10.88
C LYS A 503 30.64 -6.12 11.07
N GLN A 504 30.30 -7.13 11.86
CA GLN A 504 28.94 -7.50 12.20
C GLN A 504 28.30 -6.43 13.10
N ASP A 505 26.97 -6.34 13.07
CA ASP A 505 26.24 -5.46 13.99
C ASP A 505 26.50 -5.90 15.45
N TYR A 506 26.93 -4.95 16.27
CA TYR A 506 27.32 -5.15 17.67
C TYR A 506 26.22 -5.79 18.54
N ARG A 507 24.95 -5.75 18.11
CA ARG A 507 23.80 -6.38 18.79
C ARG A 507 23.65 -7.87 18.54
N THR A 508 24.43 -8.44 17.61
CA THR A 508 24.27 -9.83 17.16
C THR A 508 25.10 -10.82 17.96
N SER A 509 24.63 -12.07 18.06
CA SER A 509 25.34 -13.18 18.71
C SER A 509 26.80 -13.32 18.23
N LEU A 510 27.01 -13.30 16.90
CA LEU A 510 28.34 -13.48 16.32
C LEU A 510 29.30 -12.33 16.69
N ALA A 511 28.83 -11.09 16.61
CA ALA A 511 29.65 -9.93 16.99
C ALA A 511 30.08 -10.00 18.45
N GLN A 512 29.14 -10.36 19.33
CA GLN A 512 29.38 -10.50 20.77
C GLN A 512 30.30 -11.69 21.08
N ALA A 513 30.15 -12.83 20.40
CA ALA A 513 31.03 -14.00 20.56
C ALA A 513 32.47 -13.70 20.12
N GLN A 514 32.62 -13.05 18.96
CA GLN A 514 33.91 -12.58 18.45
C GLN A 514 34.54 -11.60 19.43
N LEU A 515 33.75 -10.70 19.99
CA LEU A 515 34.24 -9.71 20.94
C LEU A 515 34.69 -10.35 22.26
N ILE A 516 33.93 -11.30 22.83
CA ILE A 516 34.36 -12.06 24.02
C ILE A 516 35.71 -12.70 23.74
N ASN A 517 35.83 -13.45 22.63
CA ASN A 517 37.07 -14.11 22.27
C ASN A 517 38.23 -13.12 22.05
N TRP A 518 37.98 -11.97 21.42
CA TRP A 518 39.00 -10.93 21.29
C TRP A 518 39.43 -10.37 22.66
N CYS A 519 38.48 -10.05 23.54
CA CYS A 519 38.75 -9.52 24.88
C CYS A 519 39.57 -10.50 25.74
N MET A 520 39.39 -11.81 25.57
CA MET A 520 40.20 -12.83 26.27
C MET A 520 41.70 -12.58 26.06
N PHE A 521 42.12 -12.15 24.87
CA PHE A 521 43.53 -11.93 24.53
C PHE A 521 43.95 -10.45 24.55
N ASN A 522 43.04 -9.52 24.83
CA ASN A 522 43.27 -8.07 24.72
C ASN A 522 42.96 -7.34 26.02
N GLY A 523 43.52 -7.84 27.13
CA GLY A 523 43.56 -7.13 28.41
C GLY A 523 42.37 -7.37 29.34
N GLN A 524 41.29 -8.01 28.90
CA GLN A 524 40.17 -8.33 29.79
C GLN A 524 40.50 -9.51 30.71
N TRP A 525 41.32 -10.47 30.30
CA TRP A 525 41.72 -11.61 31.13
C TRP A 525 42.96 -11.28 31.98
N LEU A 526 42.84 -11.32 33.30
CA LEU A 526 43.95 -10.95 34.21
C LEU A 526 44.70 -12.14 34.84
N GLY A 527 44.16 -13.36 34.76
CA GLY A 527 44.80 -14.54 35.36
C GLY A 527 45.01 -14.45 36.88
N GLN A 528 44.03 -13.92 37.62
CA GLN A 528 44.07 -13.80 39.08
C GLN A 528 43.89 -15.14 39.80
N VAL A 529 43.15 -16.08 39.21
CA VAL A 529 42.93 -17.44 39.71
C VAL A 529 43.21 -18.47 38.63
N SER A 530 43.51 -19.71 39.02
CA SER A 530 43.76 -20.80 38.05
C SER A 530 42.48 -21.19 37.28
N PRO A 531 42.58 -21.47 35.97
CA PRO A 531 43.72 -21.32 35.07
C PRO A 531 44.17 -19.87 34.89
N LEU A 532 45.50 -19.64 34.90
CA LEU A 532 46.07 -18.29 34.88
C LEU A 532 46.08 -17.72 33.45
N THR A 533 46.26 -18.58 32.45
CA THR A 533 46.30 -18.17 31.04
C THR A 533 45.03 -18.55 30.28
N VAL A 534 44.76 -17.84 29.19
CA VAL A 534 43.64 -18.17 28.30
C VAL A 534 43.81 -19.55 27.66
N ASP A 535 45.04 -19.94 27.32
CA ASP A 535 45.30 -21.25 26.72
C ASP A 535 45.01 -22.40 27.70
N GLU A 536 45.38 -22.24 28.98
CA GLU A 536 44.98 -23.18 30.04
C GLU A 536 43.46 -23.18 30.24
N PHE A 537 42.81 -22.02 30.17
CA PHE A 537 41.36 -21.92 30.25
C PHE A 537 40.64 -22.69 29.15
N LYS A 538 41.13 -22.59 27.91
CA LYS A 538 40.53 -23.25 26.75
C LYS A 538 40.49 -24.77 26.87
N VAL A 539 41.36 -25.39 27.68
CA VAL A 539 41.43 -26.85 27.84
C VAL A 539 40.86 -27.37 29.16
N VAL A 540 40.26 -26.51 29.99
CA VAL A 540 39.61 -26.92 31.26
C VAL A 540 38.56 -28.00 31.00
N SER A 541 38.48 -28.99 31.88
CA SER A 541 37.55 -30.13 31.75
C SER A 541 36.28 -30.01 32.61
N SER A 542 36.26 -29.09 33.60
CA SER A 542 35.17 -28.90 34.54
C SER A 542 34.39 -27.59 34.23
N PRO A 543 33.10 -27.65 33.87
CA PRO A 543 32.29 -26.45 33.60
C PRO A 543 32.21 -25.50 34.80
N LYS A 544 32.14 -26.05 36.02
CA LYS A 544 32.11 -25.26 37.27
C LYS A 544 33.41 -24.51 37.49
N THR A 545 34.54 -25.19 37.26
CA THR A 545 35.88 -24.59 37.36
C THR A 545 36.05 -23.52 36.29
N ALA A 546 35.59 -23.77 35.06
CA ALA A 546 35.63 -22.77 33.99
C ALA A 546 34.75 -21.54 34.32
N ALA A 547 33.55 -21.73 34.86
CA ALA A 547 32.69 -20.63 35.25
C ALA A 547 33.34 -19.74 36.32
N TYR A 548 33.89 -20.35 37.37
CA TYR A 548 34.60 -19.64 38.43
C TYR A 548 35.84 -18.90 37.92
N ALA A 549 36.62 -19.53 37.05
CA ALA A 549 37.81 -18.92 36.48
C ALA A 549 37.46 -17.74 35.55
N PHE A 550 36.43 -17.88 34.69
CA PHE A 550 35.98 -16.79 33.84
C PHE A 550 35.42 -15.64 34.67
N GLU A 551 34.64 -15.94 35.71
CA GLU A 551 34.12 -14.93 36.63
C GLU A 551 35.24 -14.11 37.27
N LEU A 552 36.28 -14.74 37.81
CA LEU A 552 37.33 -14.02 38.54
C LEU A 552 38.46 -13.48 37.64
N ASN A 553 38.68 -14.06 36.46
CA ASN A 553 39.73 -13.58 35.57
C ASN A 553 39.22 -12.58 34.53
N PHE A 554 37.97 -12.71 34.08
CA PHE A 554 37.37 -11.90 33.00
C PHE A 554 36.32 -10.90 33.52
N GLU A 555 35.29 -11.35 34.25
CA GLU A 555 34.18 -10.49 34.68
C GLU A 555 34.57 -9.59 35.87
N ARG A 556 35.23 -10.16 36.87
CA ARG A 556 35.66 -9.53 38.12
C ARG A 556 34.53 -8.76 38.82
N PRO A 557 33.40 -9.42 39.13
CA PRO A 557 32.32 -8.77 39.84
C PRO A 557 32.74 -8.38 41.27
N ALA A 558 32.07 -7.39 41.84
CA ALA A 558 32.34 -6.93 43.21
C ALA A 558 32.06 -8.01 44.28
N ALA A 559 31.15 -8.94 43.98
CA ALA A 559 30.83 -10.09 44.82
C ALA A 559 30.87 -11.37 43.98
N ALA A 560 31.23 -12.48 44.60
CA ALA A 560 31.24 -13.78 43.93
C ALA A 560 29.80 -14.31 43.71
N HIS A 561 29.59 -14.93 42.55
CA HIS A 561 28.32 -15.43 42.03
C HIS A 561 28.38 -16.95 41.81
N PRO A 562 28.39 -17.76 42.89
CA PRO A 562 28.54 -19.22 42.80
C PRO A 562 27.43 -19.90 41.97
N GLU A 563 26.27 -19.25 41.80
CA GLU A 563 25.18 -19.70 40.93
C GLU A 563 25.62 -19.87 39.47
N ARG A 564 26.59 -19.08 38.97
CA ARG A 564 27.11 -19.16 37.59
C ARG A 564 27.75 -20.50 37.28
N GLN A 565 28.33 -21.15 38.29
CA GLN A 565 28.87 -22.51 38.17
C GLN A 565 27.76 -23.53 37.93
N THR A 566 26.58 -23.33 38.53
CA THR A 566 25.41 -24.18 38.30
C THR A 566 24.85 -23.96 36.91
N TYR A 567 24.75 -22.71 36.44
CA TYR A 567 24.34 -22.38 35.08
C TYR A 567 25.27 -23.00 34.04
N ALA A 568 26.58 -22.92 34.25
CA ALA A 568 27.56 -23.58 33.38
C ALA A 568 27.35 -25.09 33.32
N GLN A 569 27.10 -25.75 34.46
CA GLN A 569 26.81 -27.19 34.46
C GLN A 569 25.54 -27.51 33.66
N VAL A 570 24.49 -26.70 33.78
CA VAL A 570 23.23 -26.87 33.03
C VAL A 570 23.46 -26.75 31.52
N TRP A 571 24.17 -25.72 31.06
CA TRP A 571 24.48 -25.56 29.64
C TRP A 571 25.38 -26.67 29.11
N TYR A 572 26.35 -27.11 29.90
CA TYR A 572 27.20 -28.25 29.56
C TYR A 572 26.36 -29.50 29.33
N ASP A 573 25.50 -29.86 30.30
CA ASP A 573 24.66 -31.05 30.19
C ASP A 573 23.66 -30.95 29.03
N LYS A 574 23.20 -29.74 28.71
CA LYS A 574 22.30 -29.49 27.58
C LYS A 574 22.99 -29.67 26.22
N PHE A 575 24.23 -29.21 26.05
CA PHE A 575 24.87 -29.10 24.73
C PHE A 575 26.00 -30.11 24.47
N LYS A 576 26.58 -30.74 25.50
CA LYS A 576 27.78 -31.59 25.35
C LYS A 576 27.59 -32.75 24.36
N ASP A 577 26.38 -33.30 24.25
CA ASP A 577 26.09 -34.45 23.41
C ASP A 577 25.39 -34.07 22.10
N LEU A 578 24.99 -32.80 21.96
CA LEU A 578 24.37 -32.30 20.75
C LEU A 578 25.39 -32.19 19.63
N LYS A 579 25.00 -32.67 18.45
CA LYS A 579 25.75 -32.46 17.22
C LYS A 579 25.07 -31.31 16.48
N ALA A 580 25.83 -30.32 16.05
CA ALA A 580 25.33 -29.29 15.14
C ALA A 580 24.64 -29.97 13.95
N SER A 581 23.49 -29.44 13.53
CA SER A 581 22.81 -29.88 12.31
C SER A 581 23.83 -30.00 11.17
N THR A 582 23.86 -31.16 10.51
CA THR A 582 24.82 -31.48 9.45
C THR A 582 24.48 -30.84 8.10
N ALA A 583 23.35 -30.12 7.98
CA ALA A 583 22.95 -29.46 6.75
C ALA A 583 23.49 -28.03 6.70
N THR A 584 24.65 -27.84 6.05
CA THR A 584 25.05 -26.51 5.58
C THR A 584 24.21 -26.18 4.34
N GLY A 585 23.94 -24.90 4.05
CA GLY A 585 23.37 -24.56 2.76
C GLY A 585 21.89 -24.89 2.53
N LYS A 586 21.13 -25.25 3.57
CA LYS A 586 19.71 -25.62 3.46
C LYS A 586 18.87 -24.58 2.73
N ALA A 587 19.02 -23.30 3.08
CA ALA A 587 18.27 -22.21 2.44
C ALA A 587 18.59 -22.10 0.93
N GLY A 588 19.85 -22.29 0.55
CA GLY A 588 20.25 -22.27 -0.85
C GLY A 588 19.75 -23.51 -1.61
N ILE A 589 19.67 -24.67 -0.96
CA ILE A 589 19.07 -25.87 -1.56
C ILE A 589 17.58 -25.65 -1.79
N GLU A 590 16.84 -25.15 -0.78
CA GLU A 590 15.42 -24.80 -0.90
C GLU A 590 15.19 -23.77 -2.01
N HIS A 591 16.06 -22.76 -2.13
CA HIS A 591 16.03 -21.79 -3.24
C HIS A 591 16.19 -22.46 -4.60
N LEU A 592 17.23 -23.30 -4.77
CA LEU A 592 17.46 -24.02 -6.02
C LEU A 592 16.29 -24.96 -6.37
N GLU A 593 15.61 -25.55 -5.39
CA GLU A 593 14.42 -26.37 -5.61
C GLU A 593 13.26 -25.58 -6.23
N THR A 594 13.15 -24.27 -5.97
CA THR A 594 12.15 -23.40 -6.63
C THR A 594 12.45 -23.15 -8.12
N LEU A 595 13.66 -23.51 -8.57
CA LEU A 595 14.15 -23.31 -9.93
C LEU A 595 14.14 -24.59 -10.77
N MET A 596 13.64 -25.71 -10.23
CA MET A 596 13.58 -26.98 -10.95
C MET A 596 12.87 -26.86 -12.31
N GLY A 597 13.50 -27.44 -13.33
CA GLY A 597 13.00 -27.45 -14.71
C GLY A 597 13.16 -26.14 -15.47
N LYS A 598 13.76 -25.11 -14.87
CA LYS A 598 13.97 -23.80 -15.51
C LYS A 598 15.37 -23.68 -16.09
N TRP A 599 15.49 -22.88 -17.14
CA TRP A 599 16.78 -22.40 -17.66
C TRP A 599 17.31 -21.30 -16.73
N LEU A 600 18.48 -21.49 -16.13
CA LEU A 600 19.08 -20.56 -15.17
C LEU A 600 20.34 -19.91 -15.73
N GLY A 601 20.46 -18.59 -15.57
CA GLY A 601 21.60 -17.80 -16.05
C GLY A 601 21.87 -18.00 -17.54
N ASN A 602 23.12 -18.26 -17.88
CA ASN A 602 23.55 -18.54 -19.26
C ASN A 602 23.28 -19.99 -19.72
N GLY A 603 22.56 -20.80 -18.94
CA GLY A 603 22.21 -22.19 -19.29
C GLY A 603 23.36 -23.19 -19.12
N GLN A 604 24.51 -22.78 -18.58
CA GLN A 604 25.66 -23.66 -18.34
C GLN A 604 25.65 -24.23 -16.90
N CYS A 605 26.51 -25.22 -16.63
CA CYS A 605 26.61 -25.85 -15.30
C CYS A 605 26.98 -24.87 -14.20
N TYR A 606 27.80 -23.87 -14.54
CA TYR A 606 28.25 -22.79 -13.66
C TYR A 606 27.11 -21.95 -13.06
N ALA A 607 25.96 -21.86 -13.74
CA ALA A 607 24.86 -21.00 -13.30
C ALA A 607 24.20 -21.48 -12.00
N VAL A 608 24.17 -22.79 -11.73
CA VAL A 608 23.57 -23.34 -10.50
C VAL A 608 24.41 -22.97 -9.27
N PRO A 609 25.73 -23.24 -9.23
CA PRO A 609 26.58 -22.74 -8.15
C PRO A 609 26.66 -21.22 -8.07
N ALA A 610 26.55 -20.50 -9.19
CA ALA A 610 26.57 -19.03 -9.19
C ALA A 610 25.33 -18.43 -8.51
N GLU A 611 24.14 -18.94 -8.85
CA GLU A 611 22.89 -18.56 -8.19
C GLU A 611 22.89 -18.95 -6.72
N TYR A 612 23.33 -20.18 -6.42
CA TYR A 612 23.41 -20.69 -5.06
C TYR A 612 24.37 -19.90 -4.18
N SER A 613 25.59 -19.69 -4.65
CA SER A 613 26.63 -18.93 -3.94
C SER A 613 26.16 -17.50 -3.72
N GLY A 614 25.68 -16.82 -4.76
CA GLY A 614 25.18 -15.45 -4.66
C GLY A 614 24.00 -15.30 -3.71
N PHE A 615 23.02 -16.21 -3.78
CA PHE A 615 21.88 -16.25 -2.85
C PHE A 615 22.32 -16.47 -1.40
N MET A 616 23.31 -17.33 -1.19
CA MET A 616 23.87 -17.66 0.13
C MET A 616 24.91 -16.65 0.63
N GLY A 617 25.14 -15.55 -0.09
CA GLY A 617 26.12 -14.51 0.29
C GLY A 617 27.59 -14.93 0.15
N GLY A 618 27.87 -15.95 -0.67
CA GLY A 618 29.21 -16.39 -1.04
C GLY A 618 29.84 -15.56 -2.16
N CYS A 619 30.90 -16.09 -2.78
CA CYS A 619 31.56 -15.44 -3.92
C CYS A 619 30.60 -15.33 -5.11
N GLY A 620 30.73 -14.25 -5.87
CA GLY A 620 29.98 -14.02 -7.09
C GLY A 620 30.66 -14.72 -8.27
N LEU A 621 29.99 -15.70 -8.86
CA LEU A 621 30.53 -16.54 -9.95
C LEU A 621 30.05 -16.09 -11.34
N GLY A 622 29.13 -15.12 -11.41
CA GLY A 622 28.57 -14.65 -12.68
C GLY A 622 27.67 -15.69 -13.35
N ALA A 623 28.10 -16.19 -14.51
CA ALA A 623 27.37 -17.16 -15.33
C ALA A 623 25.98 -16.69 -15.81
N GLY A 624 25.81 -15.38 -16.04
CA GLY A 624 24.54 -14.80 -16.51
C GLY A 624 23.44 -14.77 -15.44
N THR A 625 23.75 -15.06 -14.18
CA THR A 625 22.86 -14.83 -13.03
C THR A 625 22.86 -13.34 -12.66
N ILE A 626 22.00 -12.95 -11.71
CA ILE A 626 21.99 -11.59 -11.16
C ILE A 626 23.22 -11.29 -10.27
N TYR A 627 23.97 -12.33 -9.89
CA TYR A 627 25.14 -12.23 -9.01
C TYR A 627 26.42 -12.18 -9.85
N GLY A 628 26.87 -10.95 -10.14
CA GLY A 628 28.10 -10.68 -10.89
C GLY A 628 29.37 -11.17 -10.19
N PHE A 629 30.51 -11.11 -10.87
CA PHE A 629 31.78 -11.60 -10.33
C PHE A 629 32.22 -10.84 -9.07
N SER A 630 32.62 -11.57 -8.03
CA SER A 630 33.25 -11.00 -6.83
C SER A 630 34.24 -11.98 -6.20
N HIS A 631 35.21 -11.46 -5.44
CA HIS A 631 36.25 -12.26 -4.76
C HIS A 631 37.05 -13.18 -5.69
N VAL A 632 37.25 -12.77 -6.95
CA VAL A 632 38.03 -13.51 -7.95
C VAL A 632 39.53 -13.39 -7.65
N ILE A 633 40.23 -14.51 -7.59
CA ILE A 633 41.68 -14.59 -7.36
C ILE A 633 42.42 -15.49 -8.38
N GLY A 634 41.68 -16.16 -9.27
CA GLY A 634 42.22 -17.03 -10.31
C GLY A 634 41.36 -17.07 -11.56
N ASP A 635 41.57 -18.08 -12.41
CA ASP A 635 40.85 -18.23 -13.68
C ASP A 635 39.41 -18.70 -13.46
N THR A 636 38.44 -17.88 -13.88
CA THR A 636 37.00 -18.14 -13.72
C THR A 636 36.39 -18.87 -14.90
N SER A 637 37.19 -19.28 -15.89
CA SER A 637 36.70 -19.89 -17.14
C SER A 637 36.22 -21.34 -16.97
N SER A 638 36.71 -22.05 -15.96
CA SER A 638 36.54 -23.49 -15.78
C SER A 638 35.79 -23.84 -14.50
N ALA A 639 34.78 -24.72 -14.62
CA ALA A 639 33.99 -25.19 -13.49
C ALA A 639 34.84 -25.99 -12.49
N ALA A 640 35.87 -26.68 -12.97
CA ALA A 640 36.81 -27.41 -12.11
C ALA A 640 37.55 -26.47 -11.13
N ASP A 641 37.80 -25.22 -11.54
CA ASP A 641 38.67 -24.29 -10.81
C ASP A 641 37.90 -23.43 -9.81
N ILE A 642 36.56 -23.56 -9.73
CA ILE A 642 35.72 -22.78 -8.80
C ILE A 642 36.29 -22.76 -7.38
N GLY A 643 36.81 -23.88 -6.87
CA GLY A 643 37.37 -23.95 -5.52
C GLY A 643 38.66 -23.15 -5.30
N GLU A 644 39.43 -22.85 -6.35
CA GLU A 644 40.71 -22.14 -6.26
C GLU A 644 40.69 -20.76 -6.93
N ALA A 645 39.76 -20.52 -7.84
CA ALA A 645 39.62 -19.27 -8.59
C ALA A 645 38.99 -18.12 -7.78
N TYR A 646 38.44 -18.41 -6.59
CA TYR A 646 37.75 -17.45 -5.75
C TYR A 646 38.22 -17.52 -4.29
N ASP A 647 38.29 -16.37 -3.63
CA ASP A 647 38.64 -16.27 -2.21
C ASP A 647 37.44 -16.59 -1.32
N TRP A 648 37.14 -17.88 -1.22
CA TRP A 648 36.02 -18.39 -0.42
C TRP A 648 36.16 -18.09 1.08
N ASN A 649 37.40 -17.99 1.59
CA ASN A 649 37.64 -17.67 2.99
C ASN A 649 37.21 -16.23 3.31
N ALA A 650 37.34 -15.29 2.36
CA ALA A 650 36.90 -13.90 2.54
C ALA A 650 35.38 -13.77 2.79
N VAL A 651 34.59 -14.73 2.30
CA VAL A 651 33.14 -14.80 2.52
C VAL A 651 32.74 -15.82 3.60
N GLY A 652 33.71 -16.39 4.32
CA GLY A 652 33.47 -17.34 5.40
C GLY A 652 33.14 -18.77 4.96
N TRP A 653 33.38 -19.11 3.69
CA TRP A 653 33.22 -20.45 3.13
C TRP A 653 34.55 -21.21 3.21
N ARG A 654 34.49 -22.53 3.27
CA ARG A 654 35.69 -23.40 3.37
C ARG A 654 35.84 -24.26 2.12
N VAL A 655 37.05 -24.36 1.58
CA VAL A 655 37.36 -25.24 0.45
C VAL A 655 38.09 -26.49 0.92
N ILE A 656 37.73 -27.65 0.37
CA ILE A 656 38.52 -28.88 0.46
C ILE A 656 38.94 -29.28 -0.95
N GLN A 657 40.25 -29.36 -1.17
CA GLN A 657 40.85 -29.84 -2.42
C GLN A 657 40.98 -31.36 -2.38
N ASN A 658 40.73 -32.01 -3.52
CA ASN A 658 40.82 -33.46 -3.71
C ASN A 658 40.04 -34.26 -2.64
N PRO A 659 38.74 -33.96 -2.41
CA PRO A 659 37.99 -34.55 -1.31
C PRO A 659 37.77 -36.06 -1.50
N THR A 660 37.79 -36.80 -0.39
CA THR A 660 37.27 -38.16 -0.33
C THR A 660 35.75 -38.14 -0.15
N TYR A 661 35.08 -39.29 -0.28
CA TYR A 661 33.64 -39.38 -0.02
C TYR A 661 33.26 -38.92 1.40
N GLN A 662 34.13 -39.15 2.39
CA GLN A 662 33.88 -38.76 3.79
C GLN A 662 34.00 -37.25 4.02
N ASP A 663 34.66 -36.53 3.11
CA ASP A 663 34.80 -35.08 3.18
C ASP A 663 33.58 -34.35 2.59
N LEU A 664 32.74 -35.06 1.83
CA LEU A 664 31.54 -34.49 1.20
C LEU A 664 30.50 -34.11 2.25
N VAL A 665 29.88 -32.95 2.06
CA VAL A 665 28.82 -32.44 2.94
C VAL A 665 27.64 -31.92 2.13
N VAL A 666 26.44 -32.09 2.67
CA VAL A 666 25.23 -31.49 2.10
C VAL A 666 25.34 -29.96 2.18
N GLY A 667 25.00 -29.31 1.07
CA GLY A 667 25.14 -27.87 0.85
C GLY A 667 26.46 -27.44 0.19
N ALA A 668 27.41 -28.36 0.00
CA ALA A 668 28.64 -28.00 -0.69
C ALA A 668 28.41 -27.83 -2.20
N ILE A 669 29.07 -26.84 -2.79
CA ILE A 669 29.33 -26.81 -4.23
C ILE A 669 30.39 -27.88 -4.51
N VAL A 670 30.14 -28.76 -5.47
CA VAL A 670 31.06 -29.82 -5.89
C VAL A 670 31.61 -29.52 -7.28
N ASN A 671 32.93 -29.49 -7.41
CA ASN A 671 33.62 -29.15 -8.65
C ASN A 671 34.36 -30.36 -9.19
N ILE A 672 34.06 -30.74 -10.43
CA ILE A 672 34.51 -31.98 -11.05
C ILE A 672 35.72 -31.67 -11.93
N ARG A 673 36.74 -32.52 -11.84
CA ARG A 673 37.94 -32.41 -12.66
C ARG A 673 37.60 -32.47 -14.13
N ARG A 674 38.36 -31.73 -14.93
CA ARG A 674 38.41 -31.86 -16.39
C ARG A 674 38.59 -33.33 -16.80
N GLY A 675 37.70 -33.84 -17.65
CA GLY A 675 37.72 -35.24 -18.09
C GLY A 675 37.40 -36.27 -17.00
N GLY A 676 37.01 -35.85 -15.79
CA GLY A 676 36.63 -36.73 -14.69
C GLY A 676 35.32 -37.47 -14.98
N GLN A 677 35.17 -38.66 -14.40
CA GLN A 677 33.92 -39.42 -14.53
C GLN A 677 32.84 -38.84 -13.59
N TRP A 678 31.68 -38.47 -14.14
CA TRP A 678 30.58 -37.82 -13.38
C TRP A 678 29.17 -38.37 -13.69
N GLY A 679 29.11 -39.64 -14.02
CA GLY A 679 27.88 -40.36 -14.31
C GLY A 679 28.16 -41.74 -14.85
N THR A 680 27.11 -42.48 -15.15
CA THR A 680 27.26 -43.81 -15.75
C THR A 680 27.50 -43.66 -17.24
N GLY A 681 28.73 -43.95 -17.70
CA GLY A 681 29.04 -44.02 -19.13
C GLY A 681 29.47 -42.72 -19.82
N TRP A 682 29.77 -41.65 -19.07
CA TRP A 682 30.33 -40.41 -19.63
C TRP A 682 31.33 -39.73 -18.69
N THR A 683 32.19 -38.90 -19.28
CA THR A 683 33.16 -38.04 -18.58
C THR A 683 32.82 -36.58 -18.84
N VAL A 684 33.08 -35.71 -17.86
CA VAL A 684 32.82 -34.27 -17.99
C VAL A 684 33.78 -33.64 -18.99
N ASP A 685 33.47 -32.41 -19.42
CA ASP A 685 34.24 -31.69 -20.42
C ASP A 685 35.76 -31.67 -20.08
N PRO A 686 36.63 -32.05 -21.02
CA PRO A 686 38.08 -32.14 -20.79
C PRO A 686 38.78 -30.77 -20.68
N THR A 687 38.07 -29.69 -21.01
CA THR A 687 38.58 -28.31 -20.96
C THR A 687 38.10 -27.58 -19.71
N TYR A 688 36.81 -27.73 -19.36
CA TYR A 688 36.15 -26.92 -18.33
C TYR A 688 35.71 -27.69 -17.09
N GLY A 689 35.63 -29.02 -17.14
CA GLY A 689 35.07 -29.82 -16.04
C GLY A 689 33.54 -29.63 -15.89
N HIS A 690 33.02 -29.85 -14.68
CA HIS A 690 31.59 -29.67 -14.35
C HIS A 690 31.40 -29.25 -12.89
N THR A 691 30.21 -28.78 -12.52
CA THR A 691 29.93 -28.35 -11.14
C THR A 691 28.45 -28.48 -10.78
N GLY A 692 28.15 -28.51 -9.48
CA GLY A 692 26.80 -28.65 -8.93
C GLY A 692 26.74 -28.39 -7.44
N VAL A 693 25.55 -28.52 -6.83
CA VAL A 693 25.34 -28.39 -5.38
C VAL A 693 24.84 -29.71 -4.80
N ILE A 694 25.49 -30.22 -3.75
CA ILE A 694 25.10 -31.47 -3.07
C ILE A 694 23.87 -31.21 -2.21
N TYR A 695 22.73 -31.83 -2.52
CA TYR A 695 21.51 -31.77 -1.68
C TYR A 695 21.32 -33.01 -0.80
N GLY A 696 22.09 -34.07 -1.03
CA GLY A 696 22.03 -35.28 -0.20
C GLY A 696 23.18 -36.25 -0.45
N LEU A 697 23.42 -37.13 0.52
CA LEU A 697 24.45 -38.19 0.47
C LEU A 697 23.82 -39.47 0.99
N ASN A 698 23.79 -40.53 0.18
CA ASN A 698 23.12 -41.78 0.54
C ASN A 698 23.85 -42.99 -0.04
N ASN A 699 24.20 -43.97 0.79
CA ASN A 699 24.77 -45.26 0.38
C ASN A 699 25.95 -45.17 -0.60
N GLY A 700 26.90 -44.25 -0.38
CA GLY A 700 28.07 -44.07 -1.27
C GLY A 700 27.76 -43.27 -2.55
N ARG A 701 26.57 -42.67 -2.65
CA ARG A 701 26.11 -41.85 -3.76
C ARG A 701 25.97 -40.39 -3.37
N ILE A 702 26.05 -39.52 -4.37
CA ILE A 702 26.03 -38.07 -4.22
C ILE A 702 24.80 -37.54 -4.94
N GLN A 703 23.88 -36.95 -4.21
CA GLN A 703 22.66 -36.37 -4.76
C GLN A 703 22.88 -34.88 -5.00
N THR A 704 22.75 -34.43 -6.24
CA THR A 704 23.17 -33.10 -6.68
C THR A 704 22.08 -32.35 -7.43
N ILE A 705 22.06 -31.02 -7.29
CA ILE A 705 21.33 -30.11 -8.17
C ILE A 705 22.35 -29.54 -9.15
N GLU A 706 22.08 -29.69 -10.44
CA GLU A 706 22.99 -29.32 -11.52
C GLU A 706 22.22 -28.76 -12.71
N GLN A 707 22.93 -28.12 -13.64
CA GLN A 707 22.43 -27.72 -14.95
C GLN A 707 23.44 -28.10 -16.03
N ASN A 708 22.98 -28.23 -17.28
CA ASN A 708 23.80 -28.62 -18.43
C ASN A 708 24.48 -29.99 -18.24
N ALA A 709 23.68 -30.95 -17.77
CA ALA A 709 24.05 -32.35 -17.66
C ALA A 709 23.06 -33.19 -18.51
N GLU A 710 22.76 -34.43 -18.14
CA GLU A 710 21.97 -35.35 -18.98
C GLU A 710 20.56 -34.86 -19.31
N GLN A 711 19.95 -34.02 -18.47
CA GLN A 711 18.62 -33.43 -18.71
C GLN A 711 18.70 -32.10 -19.48
N GLY A 712 19.88 -31.71 -19.96
CA GLY A 712 20.10 -30.50 -20.75
C GLY A 712 20.26 -29.22 -19.91
N GLN A 713 19.98 -28.08 -20.54
CA GLN A 713 20.24 -26.73 -20.00
C GLN A 713 19.12 -26.24 -19.06
N ILE A 714 18.70 -27.12 -18.15
CA ILE A 714 17.74 -26.82 -17.10
C ILE A 714 18.28 -27.25 -15.74
N VAL A 715 17.82 -26.60 -14.67
CA VAL A 715 18.13 -27.01 -13.30
C VAL A 715 17.39 -28.32 -12.99
N ALA A 716 18.14 -29.37 -12.64
CA ALA A 716 17.58 -30.68 -12.35
C ALA A 716 18.34 -31.39 -11.21
N LYS A 717 17.66 -32.36 -10.60
CA LYS A 717 18.23 -33.25 -9.58
C LYS A 717 18.82 -34.50 -10.22
N TYR A 718 19.98 -34.91 -9.71
CA TYR A 718 20.70 -36.10 -10.13
C TYR A 718 21.14 -36.90 -8.92
N ASP A 719 21.24 -38.22 -9.11
CA ASP A 719 21.79 -39.15 -8.13
C ASP A 719 23.04 -39.81 -8.72
N ARG A 720 24.22 -39.31 -8.32
CA ARG A 720 25.53 -39.62 -8.89
C ARG A 720 26.23 -40.72 -8.12
N LEU A 721 26.98 -41.57 -8.83
CA LEU A 721 27.97 -42.45 -8.18
C LEU A 721 29.19 -41.63 -7.76
N TYR A 722 29.77 -41.94 -6.60
CA TYR A 722 31.08 -41.40 -6.23
C TYR A 722 32.19 -42.15 -6.98
N PHE A 723 33.02 -41.39 -7.69
CA PHE A 723 34.23 -41.88 -8.35
C PHE A 723 35.45 -41.25 -7.69
N ALA A 724 36.32 -42.09 -7.12
CA ALA A 724 37.57 -41.62 -6.53
C ALA A 724 38.40 -40.86 -7.57
N ASN A 725 39.00 -39.75 -7.15
CA ASN A 725 39.81 -38.84 -7.98
C ASN A 725 39.05 -38.03 -9.06
N SER A 726 37.73 -38.16 -9.21
CA SER A 726 36.97 -37.33 -10.16
C SER A 726 36.64 -35.92 -9.68
N ILE A 727 36.61 -35.69 -8.36
CA ILE A 727 36.28 -34.39 -7.76
C ILE A 727 37.57 -33.58 -7.56
N GLN A 728 37.61 -32.36 -8.09
CA GLN A 728 38.71 -31.41 -7.92
C GLN A 728 38.65 -30.77 -6.54
N SER A 729 37.49 -30.22 -6.19
CA SER A 729 37.27 -29.52 -4.93
C SER A 729 35.80 -29.57 -4.51
N ILE A 730 35.56 -29.33 -3.23
CA ILE A 730 34.25 -28.90 -2.72
C ILE A 730 34.39 -27.55 -2.02
N VAL A 731 33.36 -26.72 -2.15
CA VAL A 731 33.24 -25.43 -1.47
C VAL A 731 32.05 -25.51 -0.52
N ILE A 732 32.32 -25.33 0.76
CA ILE A 732 31.38 -25.59 1.84
C ILE A 732 30.92 -24.25 2.42
N PRO A 733 29.61 -23.92 2.36
CA PRO A 733 29.11 -22.70 2.96
C PRO A 733 29.25 -22.71 4.48
N PRO A 734 29.29 -21.51 5.10
CA PRO A 734 29.10 -21.41 6.53
C PRO A 734 27.75 -22.06 6.88
N LYS A 735 27.72 -22.65 8.07
CA LYS A 735 26.57 -23.43 8.50
C LYS A 735 25.34 -22.56 8.76
#